data_AF-A0A933NLR5-F1
#
_entry.id   AF-A0A933NLR5-F1
#
_cell.length_a   1.000
_cell.length_b   1.000
_cell.length_c   1.000
_cell.angle_alpha   90.00
_cell.angle_beta   90.00
_cell.angle_gamma   90.00
#
_symmetry.space_group_name_H-M   'P 1'
#
loop_
_entity.id
_entity.type
_entity.pdbx_description
1 polymer ?
#
loop_
_entity_poly.entity_id
_entity_poly.type
_entity_poly.pdbx_seq_one_letter_code
_entity_poly.pdbx_strand_id
1 'polypeptide(L)'
;MNLPDLRGEDPIKRANKALLLNNVDRVREAFRDLTSVPGDEAYSLLIRAFRHKMWPVRKAAHEALSVFGDAARTPVSRSLDSTNEDEVYWAIRTLGKIGGLAIPGLVDLSKGPDRTRRLFAVTALGDVADPAIVPALIERLDDEAWKIRCEAARVLELHAGKLPVVKKLQDALMLKNENITYWALKILSKLMGASAIEPVKAFLGNPDNRLRYSAISAMDDFPDDVAVPLLIACLNDASWIVRKQAAERLLKRGERIEGFLKSAFRDGSHDVKFWSIKVLAQVTGKGRMETYTSLLGSGREDLKYYGITALGEVREPEAVSLLVNCFRDPSWGIREYASEQLAAMGDYPLSQLSAGINSDSDDVKYWCIKTLARIGNPAAVQLGFCLSSQDRITRMHAIEAAKDVKAEAITAATVERLDDPEWQIRNRAAEILARRGASAVRRLLPKLAEENDNFFYWSRKVLEQMPGAGLKELVAMVIDGSPELRKKVFLFVGELDEQALSTLMASPPPEVRKAVMNFEPARKRSPEQMAAAAAAEATGQMLVEEEGVISGLDRLLHHLYDAGGSDLHMNVGAPPSVRIHGDLQPIPGEPILTPKLAEDLLSSFLTAPQRQRLEEDWTVDFSYEIPEMARFRVNLFRERQGLNGVFRLIPVRIATVDDLRLPQVFKDLCRMKQGLVLVTGPTGSGKSTTLAAMVDFMNSERHDHIITIEDPIEFVHEHKKCLVSQREVSQHTRSFASALRSALREDPDIILVGEMRDLETISLAITASETGHLVLATLHTTNAAQTIDRIIDVFPPHQQPQIRSQLANSVQAIIAQRLLPRATRPGRVAVHEVLLKTPAVQNLIREGKAEQLFSMMQLNREVGMQTFDDQLIENVKLGEIAYDLAVEYAYDRKTFEQACAPKDDAKKSRMARRP
;
A
#
# COMPACT_ATOMS: atom_id res chain seq x y z
N MET A 1 68.09 -23.60 -8.28
CA MET A 1 68.85 -24.79 -8.73
C MET A 1 68.61 -24.99 -10.22
N ASN A 2 69.66 -24.89 -11.03
CA ASN A 2 69.62 -25.17 -12.46
C ASN A 2 69.40 -26.67 -12.68
N LEU A 3 68.18 -27.07 -13.05
CA LEU A 3 67.89 -28.44 -13.51
C LEU A 3 68.32 -28.60 -14.98
N PRO A 4 68.86 -29.77 -15.38
CA PRO A 4 69.52 -29.98 -16.67
C PRO A 4 68.64 -29.60 -17.88
N ASP A 5 69.30 -29.15 -18.95
CA ASP A 5 68.71 -28.88 -20.26
C ASP A 5 68.32 -30.22 -20.92
N LEU A 6 67.01 -30.41 -21.15
CA LEU A 6 66.44 -31.68 -21.61
C LEU A 6 66.25 -31.72 -23.14
N ARG A 7 66.73 -30.72 -23.89
CA ARG A 7 66.46 -30.52 -25.32
C ARG A 7 66.92 -31.67 -26.24
N GLY A 8 67.67 -32.66 -25.74
CA GLY A 8 68.07 -33.88 -26.47
C GLY A 8 67.41 -35.20 -26.03
N GLU A 9 66.57 -35.21 -25.00
CA GLU A 9 65.88 -36.43 -24.53
C GLU A 9 64.62 -36.75 -25.36
N ASP A 10 64.29 -38.04 -25.49
CA ASP A 10 63.01 -38.54 -26.05
C ASP A 10 61.80 -37.75 -25.48
N PRO A 11 60.93 -37.18 -26.33
CA PRO A 11 59.81 -36.32 -25.89
C PRO A 11 58.92 -36.92 -24.80
N ILE A 12 58.69 -38.24 -24.82
CA ILE A 12 57.86 -38.93 -23.82
C ILE A 12 58.58 -38.99 -22.46
N LYS A 13 59.89 -39.27 -22.45
CA LYS A 13 60.71 -39.25 -21.22
C LYS A 13 60.81 -37.85 -20.64
N ARG A 14 60.99 -36.83 -21.49
CA ARG A 14 61.03 -35.42 -21.11
C ARG A 14 59.74 -34.99 -20.42
N ALA A 15 58.59 -35.33 -21.01
CA ALA A 15 57.27 -35.02 -20.44
C ALA A 15 57.02 -35.72 -19.10
N ASN A 16 57.37 -37.00 -18.97
CA ASN A 16 57.26 -37.73 -17.69
C ASN A 16 58.14 -37.11 -16.59
N LYS A 17 59.38 -36.73 -16.92
CA LYS A 17 60.31 -36.07 -15.99
C LYS A 17 59.83 -34.68 -15.57
N ALA A 18 59.27 -33.91 -16.51
CA ALA A 18 58.68 -32.60 -16.22
C ALA A 18 57.47 -32.71 -15.27
N LEU A 19 56.62 -33.73 -15.46
CA LEU A 19 55.49 -34.03 -14.57
C LEU A 19 55.95 -34.41 -13.16
N LEU A 20 56.98 -35.25 -13.01
CA LEU A 20 57.54 -35.63 -11.71
C LEU A 20 58.13 -34.44 -10.95
N LEU A 21 58.73 -33.50 -11.67
CA LEU A 21 59.33 -32.28 -11.10
C LEU A 21 58.30 -31.18 -10.78
N ASN A 22 57.02 -31.36 -11.12
CA ASN A 22 55.94 -30.37 -10.98
C ASN A 22 56.27 -28.98 -11.57
N ASN A 23 57.12 -28.90 -12.59
CA ASN A 23 57.49 -27.63 -13.23
C ASN A 23 56.56 -27.32 -14.41
N VAL A 24 55.65 -26.37 -14.22
CA VAL A 24 54.57 -26.05 -15.18
C VAL A 24 55.10 -25.57 -16.54
N ASP A 25 56.15 -24.76 -16.56
CA ASP A 25 56.69 -24.21 -17.81
C ASP A 25 57.34 -25.30 -18.66
N ARG A 26 58.08 -26.21 -18.02
CA ARG A 26 58.64 -27.40 -18.69
C ARG A 26 57.56 -28.38 -19.15
N VAL A 27 56.46 -28.51 -18.40
CA VAL A 27 55.32 -29.35 -18.81
C VAL A 27 54.65 -28.79 -20.06
N ARG A 28 54.45 -27.47 -20.16
CA ARG A 28 53.87 -26.84 -21.36
C ARG A 28 54.75 -27.03 -22.59
N GLU A 29 56.07 -26.83 -22.45
CA GLU A 29 57.03 -27.04 -23.54
C GLU A 29 57.03 -28.51 -23.98
N ALA A 30 57.13 -29.45 -23.03
CA ALA A 30 57.13 -30.87 -23.34
C ALA A 30 55.81 -31.37 -23.95
N PHE A 31 54.65 -30.86 -23.51
CA PHE A 31 53.36 -31.25 -24.08
C PHE A 31 53.13 -30.70 -25.48
N ARG A 32 53.70 -29.53 -25.80
CA ARG A 32 53.72 -29.02 -27.17
C ARG A 32 54.56 -29.90 -28.09
N ASP A 33 55.71 -30.38 -27.61
CA ASP A 33 56.54 -31.30 -28.41
C ASP A 33 55.79 -32.63 -28.68
N LEU A 34 55.03 -33.14 -27.71
CA LEU A 34 54.24 -34.37 -27.84
C LEU A 34 53.15 -34.33 -28.92
N THR A 35 52.68 -33.14 -29.34
CA THR A 35 51.68 -33.06 -30.42
C THR A 35 52.25 -33.45 -31.78
N SER A 36 53.58 -33.48 -31.92
CA SER A 36 54.28 -33.85 -33.16
C SER A 36 54.77 -35.31 -33.18
N VAL A 37 54.60 -36.04 -32.07
CA VAL A 37 55.09 -37.41 -31.91
C VAL A 37 53.96 -38.40 -32.26
N PRO A 38 54.12 -39.23 -33.30
CA PRO A 38 53.14 -40.27 -33.61
C PRO A 38 53.22 -41.43 -32.60
N GLY A 39 52.09 -41.80 -32.00
CA GLY A 39 51.98 -43.02 -31.18
C GLY A 39 50.99 -42.94 -30.00
N ASP A 40 50.40 -44.09 -29.66
CA ASP A 40 49.41 -44.24 -28.56
C ASP A 40 49.97 -43.85 -27.18
N GLU A 41 51.29 -43.92 -27.01
CA GLU A 41 51.95 -43.66 -25.73
C GLU A 41 51.99 -42.16 -25.39
N ALA A 42 52.25 -41.29 -26.38
CA ALA A 42 52.19 -39.84 -26.22
C ALA A 42 50.76 -39.37 -25.91
N TYR A 43 49.78 -39.93 -26.63
CA TYR A 43 48.37 -39.67 -26.44
C TYR A 43 47.87 -40.14 -25.05
N SER A 44 48.23 -41.35 -24.64
CA SER A 44 47.88 -41.89 -23.32
C SER A 44 48.46 -41.06 -22.16
N LEU A 45 49.68 -40.53 -22.34
CA LEU A 45 50.32 -39.64 -21.37
C LEU A 45 49.54 -38.33 -21.19
N LEU A 46 49.05 -37.74 -22.29
CA LEU A 46 48.25 -36.51 -22.25
C LEU A 46 46.89 -36.75 -21.58
N ILE A 47 46.23 -37.88 -21.84
CA ILE A 47 44.99 -38.27 -21.15
C ILE A 47 45.22 -38.44 -19.64
N ARG A 48 46.34 -39.05 -19.23
CA ARG A 48 46.69 -39.16 -17.81
C ARG A 48 46.95 -37.78 -17.18
N ALA A 49 47.62 -36.89 -17.91
CA ALA A 49 47.89 -35.53 -17.45
C ALA A 49 46.64 -34.65 -17.34
N PHE A 50 45.59 -34.98 -18.11
CA PHE A 50 44.30 -34.31 -18.05
C PHE A 50 43.59 -34.48 -16.68
N ARG A 51 43.93 -35.56 -15.96
CA ARG A 51 43.44 -35.85 -14.59
C ARG A 51 44.41 -35.45 -13.49
N HIS A 52 45.44 -34.68 -13.83
CA HIS A 52 46.48 -34.30 -12.87
C HIS A 52 45.94 -33.36 -11.79
N LYS A 53 46.47 -33.43 -10.56
CA LYS A 53 46.03 -32.61 -9.41
C LYS A 53 46.19 -31.09 -9.62
N MET A 54 47.19 -30.67 -10.39
CA MET A 54 47.49 -29.25 -10.65
C MET A 54 46.74 -28.74 -11.89
N TRP A 55 45.91 -27.69 -11.72
CA TRP A 55 45.15 -27.07 -12.82
C TRP A 55 46.00 -26.59 -14.02
N PRO A 56 47.24 -26.08 -13.85
CA PRO A 56 48.03 -25.63 -15.01
C PRO A 56 48.49 -26.79 -15.90
N VAL A 57 48.63 -27.99 -15.33
CA VAL A 57 48.96 -29.21 -16.07
C VAL A 57 47.75 -29.70 -16.86
N ARG A 58 46.54 -29.62 -16.27
CA ARG A 58 45.28 -29.92 -16.97
C ARG A 58 45.07 -28.99 -18.16
N LYS A 59 45.32 -27.69 -17.98
CA LYS A 59 45.30 -26.70 -19.06
C LYS A 59 46.30 -27.02 -20.18
N ALA A 60 47.54 -27.37 -19.83
CA ALA A 60 48.55 -27.75 -20.82
C ALA A 60 48.15 -29.02 -21.59
N ALA A 61 47.57 -30.01 -20.88
CA ALA A 61 47.04 -31.23 -21.49
C ALA A 61 45.86 -30.93 -22.43
N HIS A 62 44.94 -30.03 -22.03
CA HIS A 62 43.86 -29.53 -22.89
C HIS A 62 44.38 -28.93 -24.21
N GLU A 63 45.37 -28.03 -24.11
CA GLU A 63 45.98 -27.36 -25.29
C GLU A 63 46.58 -28.38 -26.26
N ALA A 64 47.29 -29.39 -25.73
CA ALA A 64 47.87 -30.46 -26.54
C ALA A 64 46.80 -31.42 -27.11
N LEU A 65 45.83 -31.86 -26.31
CA LEU A 65 44.77 -32.80 -26.72
C LEU A 65 43.85 -32.23 -27.79
N SER A 66 43.63 -30.91 -27.81
CA SER A 66 42.83 -30.26 -28.84
C SER A 66 43.43 -30.42 -30.25
N VAL A 67 44.74 -30.67 -30.37
CA VAL A 67 45.42 -30.90 -31.67
C VAL A 67 45.11 -32.29 -32.24
N PHE A 68 44.81 -33.27 -31.38
CA PHE A 68 44.51 -34.65 -31.79
C PHE A 68 43.07 -34.85 -32.33
N GLY A 69 42.23 -33.81 -32.29
CA GLY A 69 40.88 -33.83 -32.86
C GLY A 69 40.00 -34.96 -32.31
N ASP A 70 39.27 -35.65 -33.19
CA ASP A 70 38.29 -36.68 -32.82
C ASP A 70 38.88 -37.86 -32.02
N ALA A 71 40.17 -38.18 -32.21
CA ALA A 71 40.82 -39.23 -31.43
C ALA A 71 40.76 -38.94 -29.93
N ALA A 72 40.77 -37.65 -29.51
CA ALA A 72 40.67 -37.20 -28.13
C ALA A 72 39.26 -37.28 -27.52
N ARG A 73 38.22 -37.44 -28.34
CA ARG A 73 36.82 -37.24 -27.92
C ARG A 73 36.36 -38.21 -26.83
N THR A 74 36.40 -39.52 -27.09
CA THR A 74 35.86 -40.53 -26.17
C THR A 74 36.54 -40.50 -24.80
N PRO A 75 37.88 -40.42 -24.71
CA PRO A 75 38.56 -40.35 -23.41
C PRO A 75 38.33 -39.04 -22.66
N VAL A 76 38.21 -37.92 -23.38
CA VAL A 76 37.88 -36.62 -22.77
C VAL A 76 36.43 -36.61 -22.26
N SER A 77 35.48 -37.17 -22.99
CA SER A 77 34.07 -37.27 -22.57
C SER A 77 33.90 -38.04 -21.25
N ARG A 78 34.72 -39.06 -20.99
CA ARG A 78 34.72 -39.78 -19.69
C ARG A 78 35.07 -38.89 -18.49
N SER A 79 35.69 -37.74 -18.73
CA SER A 79 36.07 -36.79 -17.68
C SER A 79 34.92 -35.83 -17.32
N LEU A 80 33.82 -35.84 -18.09
CA LEU A 80 32.58 -35.11 -17.75
C LEU A 80 31.86 -35.69 -16.52
N ASP A 81 32.05 -36.97 -16.26
CA ASP A 81 31.51 -37.67 -15.08
C ASP A 81 32.37 -37.48 -13.82
N SER A 82 33.46 -36.69 -13.92
CA SER A 82 34.31 -36.40 -12.77
C SER A 82 33.59 -35.54 -11.73
N THR A 83 33.99 -35.72 -10.47
CA THR A 83 33.59 -34.89 -9.33
C THR A 83 34.43 -33.62 -9.21
N ASN A 84 35.54 -33.53 -9.94
CA ASN A 84 36.43 -32.37 -9.97
C ASN A 84 35.95 -31.35 -11.00
N GLU A 85 35.42 -30.21 -10.54
CA GLU A 85 34.86 -29.17 -11.41
C GLU A 85 35.87 -28.60 -12.42
N ASP A 86 37.15 -28.50 -12.08
CA ASP A 86 38.16 -27.98 -13.01
C ASP A 86 38.53 -29.01 -14.09
N GLU A 87 38.50 -30.30 -13.78
CA GLU A 87 38.62 -31.37 -14.79
C GLU A 87 37.44 -31.34 -15.76
N VAL A 88 36.21 -31.20 -15.24
CA VAL A 88 34.99 -31.06 -16.04
C VAL A 88 35.05 -29.80 -16.91
N TYR A 89 35.49 -28.66 -16.36
CA TYR A 89 35.67 -27.41 -17.11
C TYR A 89 36.59 -27.59 -18.31
N TRP A 90 37.79 -28.13 -18.11
CA TRP A 90 38.73 -28.35 -19.20
C TRP A 90 38.23 -29.41 -20.18
N ALA A 91 37.52 -30.44 -19.73
CA ALA A 91 36.90 -31.44 -20.60
C ALA A 91 35.91 -30.79 -21.58
N ILE A 92 35.02 -29.95 -21.06
CA ILE A 92 34.03 -29.20 -21.86
C ILE A 92 34.73 -28.27 -22.85
N ARG A 93 35.78 -27.54 -22.43
CA ARG A 93 36.56 -26.67 -23.33
C ARG A 93 37.29 -27.44 -24.42
N THR A 94 37.86 -28.62 -24.11
CA THR A 94 38.51 -29.47 -25.13
C THR A 94 37.48 -29.95 -26.15
N LEU A 95 36.31 -30.41 -25.70
CA LEU A 95 35.23 -30.85 -26.61
C LEU A 95 34.74 -29.73 -27.52
N GLY A 96 34.63 -28.50 -27.00
CA GLY A 96 34.31 -27.32 -27.81
C GLY A 96 35.34 -27.04 -28.91
N LYS A 97 36.64 -27.19 -28.62
CA LYS A 97 37.71 -27.02 -29.62
C LYS A 97 37.79 -28.16 -30.64
N ILE A 98 37.47 -29.39 -30.24
CA ILE A 98 37.41 -30.54 -31.17
C ILE A 98 36.29 -30.34 -32.20
N GLY A 99 35.15 -29.80 -31.77
CA GLY A 99 34.01 -29.51 -32.65
C GLY A 99 33.34 -30.76 -33.21
N GLY A 100 32.60 -30.61 -34.32
CA GLY A 100 32.01 -31.72 -35.09
C GLY A 100 31.09 -32.63 -34.27
N LEU A 101 31.44 -33.92 -34.17
CA LEU A 101 30.60 -34.93 -33.51
C LEU A 101 30.45 -34.72 -31.98
N ALA A 102 31.22 -33.82 -31.36
CA ALA A 102 31.06 -33.49 -29.94
C ALA A 102 29.85 -32.59 -29.63
N ILE A 103 29.25 -31.95 -30.65
CA ILE A 103 28.13 -31.01 -30.50
C ILE A 103 26.93 -31.61 -29.76
N PRO A 104 26.39 -32.80 -30.10
CA PRO A 104 25.23 -33.36 -29.40
C PRO A 104 25.46 -33.50 -27.89
N GLY A 105 26.65 -33.97 -27.48
CA GLY A 105 26.99 -34.11 -26.07
C GLY A 105 27.10 -32.76 -25.33
N LEU A 106 27.59 -31.71 -25.99
CA LEU A 106 27.60 -30.35 -25.44
C LEU A 106 26.18 -29.76 -25.35
N VAL A 107 25.33 -30.02 -26.33
CA VAL A 107 23.91 -29.62 -26.31
C VAL A 107 23.17 -30.31 -25.17
N ASP A 108 23.36 -31.61 -24.98
CA ASP A 108 22.74 -32.36 -23.88
C ASP A 108 23.24 -31.85 -22.52
N LEU A 109 24.54 -31.57 -22.39
CA LEU A 109 25.10 -30.98 -21.18
C LEU A 109 24.54 -29.59 -20.90
N SER A 110 24.27 -28.80 -21.94
CA SER A 110 23.61 -27.50 -21.81
C SER A 110 22.15 -27.61 -21.33
N LYS A 111 21.52 -28.80 -21.39
CA LYS A 111 20.17 -29.11 -20.89
C LYS A 111 20.18 -29.69 -19.48
N GLY A 112 21.35 -29.99 -18.92
CA GLY A 112 21.49 -30.66 -17.63
C GLY A 112 21.06 -29.82 -16.42
N PRO A 113 20.85 -30.48 -15.25
CA PRO A 113 20.39 -29.80 -14.04
C PRO A 113 21.44 -28.85 -13.42
N ASP A 114 22.72 -29.12 -13.65
CA ASP A 114 23.83 -28.35 -13.08
C ASP A 114 24.07 -27.03 -13.84
N ARG A 115 23.78 -25.91 -13.16
CA ARG A 115 23.93 -24.54 -13.69
C ARG A 115 25.35 -24.23 -14.18
N THR A 116 26.37 -24.68 -13.47
CA THR A 116 27.77 -24.38 -13.79
C THR A 116 28.19 -25.13 -15.06
N ARG A 117 27.81 -26.41 -15.16
CA ARG A 117 28.04 -27.22 -16.35
C ARG A 117 27.29 -26.68 -17.57
N ARG A 118 26.04 -26.23 -17.41
CA ARG A 118 25.28 -25.58 -18.50
C ARG A 118 26.01 -24.35 -19.05
N LEU A 119 26.49 -23.47 -18.16
CA LEU A 119 27.24 -22.27 -18.57
C LEU A 119 28.52 -22.63 -19.34
N PHE A 120 29.28 -23.61 -18.85
CA PHE A 120 30.49 -24.08 -19.52
C PHE A 120 30.17 -24.69 -20.89
N ALA A 121 29.09 -25.47 -20.99
CA ALA A 121 28.64 -26.06 -22.24
C ALA A 121 28.24 -24.99 -23.27
N VAL A 122 27.46 -23.98 -22.87
CA VAL A 122 27.09 -22.84 -23.75
C VAL A 122 28.32 -22.06 -24.20
N THR A 123 29.28 -21.83 -23.30
CA THR A 123 30.54 -21.17 -23.64
C THR A 123 31.34 -21.99 -24.66
N ALA A 124 31.44 -23.31 -24.47
CA ALA A 124 32.17 -24.20 -25.36
C ALA A 124 31.48 -24.39 -26.71
N LEU A 125 30.15 -24.38 -26.77
CA LEU A 125 29.41 -24.31 -28.03
C LEU A 125 29.79 -23.06 -28.84
N GLY A 126 30.11 -21.95 -28.16
CA GLY A 126 30.60 -20.74 -28.82
C GLY A 126 32.01 -20.85 -29.42
N ASP A 127 32.81 -21.84 -29.01
CA ASP A 127 34.08 -22.15 -29.67
C ASP A 127 33.86 -22.94 -30.99
N VAL A 128 32.64 -23.47 -31.22
CA VAL A 128 32.27 -24.25 -32.40
C VAL A 128 31.64 -23.35 -33.47
N ALA A 129 32.15 -23.38 -34.70
CA ALA A 129 31.60 -22.65 -35.83
C ALA A 129 30.65 -23.51 -36.69
N ASP A 130 29.65 -24.15 -36.08
CA ASP A 130 28.72 -25.08 -36.73
C ASP A 130 27.25 -24.59 -36.64
N PRO A 131 26.49 -24.54 -37.75
CA PRO A 131 25.07 -24.12 -37.74
C PRO A 131 24.16 -24.92 -36.80
N ALA A 132 24.50 -26.17 -36.48
CA ALA A 132 23.71 -27.04 -35.61
C ALA A 132 23.59 -26.54 -34.16
N ILE A 133 24.48 -25.64 -33.71
CA ILE A 133 24.43 -25.09 -32.36
C ILE A 133 23.35 -24.02 -32.19
N VAL A 134 22.92 -23.37 -33.28
CA VAL A 134 22.05 -22.17 -33.21
C VAL A 134 20.70 -22.47 -32.54
N PRO A 135 19.96 -23.55 -32.89
CA PRO A 135 18.72 -23.87 -32.20
C PRO A 135 18.91 -24.13 -30.69
N ALA A 136 19.98 -24.83 -30.32
CA ALA A 136 20.28 -25.11 -28.91
C ALA A 136 20.60 -23.84 -28.13
N LEU A 137 21.32 -22.88 -28.72
CA LEU A 137 21.59 -21.58 -28.10
C LEU A 137 20.31 -20.73 -27.95
N ILE A 138 19.40 -20.78 -28.93
CA ILE A 138 18.10 -20.08 -28.85
C ILE A 138 17.26 -20.66 -27.70
N GLU A 139 17.22 -21.99 -27.53
CA GLU A 139 16.57 -22.63 -26.38
C GLU A 139 17.19 -22.22 -25.03
N ARG A 140 18.45 -21.75 -25.01
CA ARG A 140 19.12 -21.25 -23.79
C ARG A 140 18.86 -19.77 -23.51
N LEU A 141 18.21 -19.05 -24.41
CA LEU A 141 17.69 -17.71 -24.11
C LEU A 141 16.53 -17.75 -23.10
N ASP A 142 15.93 -18.93 -22.87
CA ASP A 142 14.91 -19.18 -21.84
C ASP A 142 15.44 -19.92 -20.60
N ASP A 143 16.76 -20.08 -20.44
CA ASP A 143 17.31 -20.74 -19.25
C ASP A 143 16.95 -19.94 -17.99
N GLU A 144 16.67 -20.61 -16.86
CA GLU A 144 16.36 -19.99 -15.57
C GLU A 144 17.46 -19.01 -15.12
N ALA A 145 18.73 -19.30 -15.42
CA ALA A 145 19.86 -18.49 -15.00
C ALA A 145 20.18 -17.34 -15.97
N TRP A 146 20.10 -16.10 -15.49
CA TRP A 146 20.44 -14.88 -16.24
C TRP A 146 21.81 -14.93 -16.95
N LYS A 147 22.84 -15.48 -16.28
CA LYS A 147 24.20 -15.59 -16.85
C LYS A 147 24.24 -16.48 -18.08
N ILE A 148 23.45 -17.55 -18.11
CA ILE A 148 23.38 -18.48 -19.25
C ILE A 148 22.68 -17.80 -20.43
N ARG A 149 21.57 -17.09 -20.16
CA ARG A 149 20.87 -16.29 -21.19
C ARG A 149 21.81 -15.27 -21.85
N CYS A 150 22.56 -14.54 -21.03
CA CYS A 150 23.55 -13.56 -21.51
C CYS A 150 24.65 -14.20 -22.36
N GLU A 151 25.17 -15.36 -21.91
CA GLU A 151 26.22 -16.06 -22.64
C GLU A 151 25.72 -16.64 -23.96
N ALA A 152 24.52 -17.23 -23.97
CA ALA A 152 23.89 -17.71 -25.20
C ALA A 152 23.66 -16.57 -26.20
N ALA A 153 23.16 -15.41 -25.74
CA ALA A 153 23.02 -14.22 -26.57
C ALA A 153 24.36 -13.72 -27.12
N ARG A 154 25.40 -13.65 -26.28
CA ARG A 154 26.76 -13.26 -26.69
C ARG A 154 27.31 -14.18 -27.78
N VAL A 155 27.11 -15.50 -27.65
CA VAL A 155 27.57 -16.48 -28.64
C VAL A 155 26.81 -16.33 -29.96
N LEU A 156 25.49 -16.14 -29.90
CA LEU A 156 24.67 -15.88 -31.09
C LEU A 156 25.08 -14.59 -31.81
N GLU A 157 25.38 -13.52 -31.06
CA GLU A 157 25.90 -12.25 -31.60
C GLU A 157 27.26 -12.44 -32.29
N LEU A 158 28.20 -13.16 -31.65
CA LEU A 158 29.55 -13.39 -32.18
C LEU A 158 29.56 -14.13 -33.52
N HIS A 159 28.64 -15.07 -33.71
CA HIS A 159 28.59 -15.94 -34.90
C HIS A 159 27.54 -15.51 -35.93
N ALA A 160 26.89 -14.37 -35.73
CA ALA A 160 25.81 -13.91 -36.60
C ALA A 160 26.19 -13.76 -38.09
N GLY A 161 27.45 -13.42 -38.39
CA GLY A 161 27.96 -13.30 -39.76
C GLY A 161 28.35 -14.64 -40.42
N LYS A 162 28.44 -15.72 -39.64
CA LYS A 162 28.90 -17.05 -40.11
C LYS A 162 27.81 -18.11 -40.10
N LEU A 163 26.82 -17.96 -39.20
CA LEU A 163 25.76 -18.94 -38.97
C LEU A 163 24.38 -18.33 -39.30
N PRO A 164 23.35 -19.14 -39.58
CA PRO A 164 22.00 -18.66 -39.93
C PRO A 164 21.21 -18.12 -38.72
N VAL A 165 21.84 -17.28 -37.90
CA VAL A 165 21.30 -16.75 -36.63
C VAL A 165 20.07 -15.87 -36.87
N VAL A 166 20.14 -14.94 -37.83
CA VAL A 166 19.04 -13.99 -38.10
C VAL A 166 17.74 -14.72 -38.45
N LYS A 167 17.80 -15.64 -39.41
CA LYS A 167 16.62 -16.42 -39.84
C LYS A 167 16.06 -17.25 -38.69
N LYS A 168 16.92 -17.91 -37.92
CA LYS A 168 16.49 -18.76 -36.78
C LYS A 168 15.90 -17.95 -35.63
N LEU A 169 16.39 -16.75 -35.37
CA LEU A 169 15.79 -15.84 -34.39
C LEU A 169 14.43 -15.32 -34.86
N GLN A 170 14.27 -15.01 -36.16
CA GLN A 170 12.97 -14.66 -36.72
C GLN A 170 11.96 -15.80 -36.59
N ASP A 171 12.37 -17.04 -36.88
CA ASP A 171 11.53 -18.22 -36.65
C ASP A 171 11.14 -18.35 -35.16
N ALA A 172 12.09 -18.08 -34.24
CA ALA A 172 11.86 -18.18 -32.80
C ALA A 172 10.88 -17.12 -32.25
N LEU A 173 10.77 -15.95 -32.89
CA LEU A 173 9.77 -14.94 -32.52
C LEU A 173 8.33 -15.46 -32.67
N MET A 174 8.10 -16.46 -33.54
CA MET A 174 6.78 -17.08 -33.73
C MET A 174 6.36 -17.99 -32.57
N LEU A 175 7.32 -18.42 -31.73
CA LEU A 175 7.08 -19.33 -30.61
C LEU A 175 6.51 -18.64 -29.35
N LYS A 176 6.42 -17.29 -29.35
CA LYS A 176 5.81 -16.45 -28.30
C LYS A 176 6.29 -16.73 -26.85
N ASN A 177 7.52 -17.21 -26.69
CA ASN A 177 8.15 -17.34 -25.37
C ASN A 177 8.74 -15.98 -24.94
N GLU A 178 8.39 -15.48 -23.76
CA GLU A 178 8.77 -14.15 -23.27
C GLU A 178 10.29 -13.89 -23.31
N ASN A 179 11.08 -14.77 -22.68
CA ASN A 179 12.53 -14.58 -22.58
C ASN A 179 13.21 -14.70 -23.94
N ILE A 180 12.78 -15.68 -24.75
CA ILE A 180 13.30 -15.86 -26.10
C ILE A 180 12.96 -14.64 -26.96
N THR A 181 11.73 -14.12 -26.88
CA THR A 181 11.32 -12.93 -27.61
C THR A 181 12.12 -11.70 -27.19
N TYR A 182 12.33 -11.47 -25.90
CA TYR A 182 13.17 -10.37 -25.40
C TYR A 182 14.59 -10.41 -26.01
N TRP A 183 15.26 -11.56 -25.87
CA TRP A 183 16.63 -11.70 -26.35
C TRP A 183 16.70 -11.72 -27.87
N ALA A 184 15.75 -12.37 -28.55
CA ALA A 184 15.70 -12.39 -30.01
C ALA A 184 15.53 -10.99 -30.59
N LEU A 185 14.60 -10.17 -30.07
CA LEU A 185 14.41 -8.79 -30.53
C LEU A 185 15.67 -7.94 -30.30
N LYS A 186 16.33 -8.10 -29.14
CA LYS A 186 17.56 -7.38 -28.79
C LYS A 186 18.76 -7.79 -29.65
N ILE A 187 18.88 -9.07 -30.00
CA ILE A 187 19.95 -9.55 -30.89
C ILE A 187 19.65 -9.08 -32.33
N LEU A 188 18.40 -9.19 -32.78
CA LEU A 188 18.00 -8.74 -34.12
C LEU A 188 18.17 -7.23 -34.31
N SER A 189 17.86 -6.40 -33.30
CA SER A 189 18.07 -4.94 -33.36
C SER A 189 19.55 -4.59 -33.58
N LYS A 190 20.45 -5.24 -32.85
CA LYS A 190 21.90 -5.06 -33.03
C LYS A 190 22.41 -5.54 -34.39
N LEU A 191 21.91 -6.69 -34.86
CA LEU A 191 22.42 -7.31 -36.08
C LEU A 191 21.90 -6.67 -37.37
N MET A 192 20.64 -6.24 -37.38
CA MET A 192 19.96 -5.73 -38.58
C MET A 192 19.80 -4.21 -38.57
N GLY A 193 20.07 -3.54 -37.45
CA GLY A 193 19.87 -2.09 -37.29
C GLY A 193 18.44 -1.68 -37.65
N ALA A 194 18.30 -0.65 -38.49
CA ALA A 194 17.01 -0.12 -38.93
C ALA A 194 16.11 -1.18 -39.60
N SER A 195 16.67 -2.21 -40.25
CA SER A 195 15.88 -3.27 -40.90
C SER A 195 15.14 -4.19 -39.90
N ALA A 196 15.48 -4.16 -38.60
CA ALA A 196 14.74 -4.86 -37.56
C ALA A 196 13.49 -4.12 -37.08
N ILE A 197 13.19 -2.92 -37.61
CA ILE A 197 12.10 -2.09 -37.07
C ILE A 197 10.73 -2.73 -37.27
N GLU A 198 10.48 -3.34 -38.42
CA GLU A 198 9.18 -3.97 -38.72
C GLU A 198 8.88 -5.14 -37.76
N PRO A 199 9.82 -6.08 -37.52
CA PRO A 199 9.69 -7.05 -36.44
C PRO A 199 9.39 -6.42 -35.08
N VAL A 200 10.13 -5.39 -34.66
CA VAL A 200 9.93 -4.74 -33.35
C VAL A 200 8.56 -4.07 -33.26
N LYS A 201 8.15 -3.36 -34.31
CA LYS A 201 6.88 -2.63 -34.40
C LYS A 201 5.68 -3.58 -34.31
N ALA A 202 5.77 -4.76 -34.93
CA ALA A 202 4.72 -5.79 -34.83
C ALA A 202 4.45 -6.21 -33.37
N PHE A 203 5.49 -6.23 -32.53
CA PHE A 203 5.34 -6.57 -31.10
C PHE A 203 4.85 -5.42 -30.22
N LEU A 204 4.93 -4.16 -30.66
CA LEU A 204 4.37 -3.02 -29.92
C LEU A 204 2.83 -3.03 -29.89
N GLY A 205 2.18 -3.67 -30.88
CA GLY A 205 0.72 -3.86 -30.90
C GLY A 205 0.26 -5.14 -30.20
N ASN A 206 1.16 -5.90 -29.57
CA ASN A 206 0.81 -7.19 -28.99
C ASN A 206 -0.08 -7.01 -27.74
N PRO A 207 -1.13 -7.82 -27.53
CA PRO A 207 -1.96 -7.75 -26.33
C PRO A 207 -1.16 -7.98 -25.03
N ASP A 208 -0.09 -8.77 -25.08
CA ASP A 208 0.79 -9.02 -23.93
C ASP A 208 1.72 -7.82 -23.67
N ASN A 209 1.61 -7.23 -22.48
CA ASN A 209 2.42 -6.08 -22.08
C ASN A 209 3.90 -6.40 -21.90
N ARG A 210 4.27 -7.65 -21.61
CA ARG A 210 5.67 -8.09 -21.46
C ARG A 210 6.38 -8.19 -22.81
N LEU A 211 5.64 -8.58 -23.84
CA LEU A 211 6.15 -8.58 -25.22
C LEU A 211 6.29 -7.15 -25.76
N ARG A 212 5.35 -6.24 -25.45
CA ARG A 212 5.51 -4.79 -25.73
C ARG A 212 6.73 -4.21 -25.01
N TYR A 213 6.91 -4.56 -23.74
CA TYR A 213 8.08 -4.16 -22.95
C TYR A 213 9.40 -4.63 -23.58
N SER A 214 9.40 -5.85 -24.10
CA SER A 214 10.55 -6.43 -24.79
C SER A 214 10.87 -5.69 -26.10
N ALA A 215 9.85 -5.35 -26.88
CA ALA A 215 9.99 -4.55 -28.09
C ALA A 215 10.56 -3.15 -27.81
N ILE A 216 10.09 -2.46 -26.76
CA ILE A 216 10.64 -1.16 -26.34
C ILE A 216 12.11 -1.28 -25.94
N SER A 217 12.52 -2.38 -25.31
CA SER A 217 13.93 -2.57 -24.95
C SER A 217 14.87 -2.71 -26.14
N ALA A 218 14.38 -3.19 -27.28
CA ALA A 218 15.16 -3.27 -28.51
C ALA A 218 15.34 -1.90 -29.19
N MET A 219 14.60 -0.86 -28.75
CA MET A 219 14.62 0.46 -29.38
C MET A 219 15.91 1.25 -29.15
N ASP A 220 16.78 0.85 -28.22
CA ASP A 220 18.04 1.56 -27.96
C ASP A 220 18.94 1.65 -29.21
N ASP A 221 18.93 0.60 -30.04
CA ASP A 221 19.82 0.48 -31.20
C ASP A 221 19.29 1.21 -32.45
N PHE A 222 18.10 1.83 -32.39
CA PHE A 222 17.47 2.49 -33.52
C PHE A 222 17.72 4.00 -33.57
N PRO A 223 17.83 4.59 -34.78
CA PRO A 223 17.88 6.04 -35.00
C PRO A 223 16.73 6.81 -34.34
N ASP A 224 16.99 8.05 -33.90
CA ASP A 224 16.03 8.89 -33.16
C ASP A 224 14.74 9.15 -33.97
N ASP A 225 14.85 9.42 -35.26
CA ASP A 225 13.73 9.71 -36.18
C ASP A 225 12.73 8.56 -36.31
N VAL A 226 13.18 7.32 -36.08
CA VAL A 226 12.35 6.12 -36.12
C VAL A 226 11.88 5.72 -34.71
N ALA A 227 12.79 5.72 -33.74
CA ALA A 227 12.50 5.20 -32.39
C ALA A 227 11.63 6.16 -31.57
N VAL A 228 11.89 7.47 -31.64
CA VAL A 228 11.27 8.46 -30.77
C VAL A 228 9.76 8.57 -30.99
N PRO A 229 9.24 8.63 -32.24
CA PRO A 229 7.79 8.64 -32.46
C PRO A 229 7.09 7.38 -31.91
N LEU A 230 7.72 6.20 -32.01
CA LEU A 230 7.17 4.96 -31.48
C LEU A 230 7.19 4.92 -29.95
N LEU A 231 8.28 5.40 -29.34
CA LEU A 231 8.38 5.54 -27.88
C LEU A 231 7.35 6.55 -27.34
N ILE A 232 7.14 7.67 -28.03
CA ILE A 232 6.11 8.66 -27.67
C ILE A 232 4.71 8.04 -27.76
N ALA A 233 4.41 7.26 -28.79
CA ALA A 233 3.14 6.54 -28.89
C ALA A 233 2.94 5.57 -27.71
N CYS A 234 4.02 4.92 -27.25
CA CYS A 234 3.99 4.02 -26.08
C CYS A 234 3.76 4.75 -24.75
N LEU A 235 3.89 6.09 -24.68
CA LEU A 235 3.50 6.86 -23.50
C LEU A 235 1.99 6.85 -23.26
N ASN A 236 1.19 6.45 -24.26
CA ASN A 236 -0.25 6.25 -24.15
C ASN A 236 -0.65 4.77 -23.95
N ASP A 237 0.31 3.88 -23.68
CA ASP A 237 0.02 2.46 -23.50
C ASP A 237 -0.86 2.22 -22.26
N ALA A 238 -1.77 1.24 -22.31
CA ALA A 238 -2.62 0.88 -21.16
C ALA A 238 -1.81 0.44 -19.92
N SER A 239 -0.66 -0.19 -20.13
CA SER A 239 0.22 -0.70 -19.06
C SER A 239 1.19 0.37 -18.56
N TRP A 240 1.17 0.65 -17.26
CA TRP A 240 2.07 1.62 -16.63
C TRP A 240 3.55 1.26 -16.81
N ILE A 241 3.89 -0.03 -16.82
CA ILE A 241 5.27 -0.53 -16.97
C ILE A 241 5.82 -0.14 -18.34
N VAL A 242 4.98 -0.26 -19.37
CA VAL A 242 5.32 0.06 -20.76
C VAL A 242 5.53 1.57 -20.91
N ARG A 243 4.64 2.39 -20.35
CA ARG A 243 4.77 3.86 -20.32
C ARG A 243 6.07 4.31 -19.65
N LYS A 244 6.35 3.78 -18.46
CA LYS A 244 7.57 4.11 -17.71
C LYS A 244 8.82 3.73 -18.50
N GLN A 245 8.85 2.53 -19.07
CA GLN A 245 10.00 2.09 -19.86
C GLN A 245 10.21 2.95 -21.10
N ALA A 246 9.14 3.31 -21.81
CA ALA A 246 9.22 4.22 -22.95
C ALA A 246 9.82 5.59 -22.53
N ALA A 247 9.36 6.15 -21.42
CA ALA A 247 9.91 7.39 -20.86
C ALA A 247 11.40 7.26 -20.50
N GLU A 248 11.82 6.17 -19.84
CA GLU A 248 13.24 5.90 -19.53
C GLU A 248 14.10 5.81 -20.80
N ARG A 249 13.59 5.23 -21.89
CA ARG A 249 14.31 5.17 -23.17
C ARG A 249 14.40 6.53 -23.85
N LEU A 250 13.34 7.35 -23.76
CA LEU A 250 13.36 8.73 -24.23
C LEU A 250 14.41 9.55 -23.46
N LEU A 251 14.45 9.43 -22.13
CA LEU A 251 15.43 10.13 -21.29
C LEU A 251 16.88 9.84 -21.69
N LYS A 252 17.20 8.58 -22.02
CA LYS A 252 18.55 8.19 -22.49
C LYS A 252 19.00 8.92 -23.76
N ARG A 253 18.07 9.46 -24.56
CA ARG A 253 18.38 10.10 -25.85
C ARG A 253 18.78 11.58 -25.70
N GLY A 254 18.48 12.21 -24.56
CA GLY A 254 18.92 13.57 -24.21
C GLY A 254 18.31 14.67 -25.09
N GLU A 255 18.98 15.82 -25.23
CA GLU A 255 18.43 17.05 -25.86
C GLU A 255 17.95 16.88 -27.31
N ARG A 256 18.44 15.86 -28.02
CA ARG A 256 18.08 15.56 -29.42
C ARG A 256 16.59 15.33 -29.65
N ILE A 257 15.85 14.93 -28.62
CA ILE A 257 14.42 14.60 -28.72
C ILE A 257 13.49 15.75 -28.33
N GLU A 258 14.03 16.91 -27.96
CA GLU A 258 13.26 18.06 -27.47
C GLU A 258 12.18 18.49 -28.46
N GLY A 259 12.50 18.58 -29.76
CA GLY A 259 11.53 18.95 -30.80
C GLY A 259 10.36 17.97 -30.89
N PHE A 260 10.63 16.67 -30.79
CA PHE A 260 9.61 15.62 -30.82
C PHE A 260 8.69 15.70 -29.60
N LEU A 261 9.26 15.88 -28.40
CA LEU A 261 8.48 15.99 -27.17
C LEU A 261 7.65 17.26 -27.10
N LYS A 262 8.15 18.40 -27.62
CA LYS A 262 7.37 19.64 -27.74
C LYS A 262 6.15 19.47 -28.65
N SER A 263 6.30 18.77 -29.77
CA SER A 263 5.18 18.44 -30.66
C SER A 263 4.20 17.47 -30.00
N ALA A 264 4.70 16.39 -29.40
CA ALA A 264 3.87 15.41 -28.71
C ALA A 264 3.10 16.00 -27.51
N PHE A 265 3.69 16.94 -26.79
CA PHE A 265 3.01 17.67 -25.73
C PHE A 265 1.90 18.59 -26.27
N ARG A 266 2.05 19.18 -27.46
CA ARG A 266 1.01 20.03 -28.04
C ARG A 266 -0.20 19.21 -28.47
N ASP A 267 0.05 18.12 -29.19
CA ASP A 267 -0.97 17.41 -29.96
C ASP A 267 -1.38 16.05 -29.33
N GLY A 268 -0.70 15.61 -28.27
CA GLY A 268 -0.89 14.30 -27.64
C GLY A 268 -2.09 14.20 -26.68
N SER A 269 -2.38 12.97 -26.28
CA SER A 269 -3.33 12.64 -25.21
C SER A 269 -2.85 13.13 -23.84
N HIS A 270 -3.71 13.08 -22.82
CA HIS A 270 -3.36 13.46 -21.45
C HIS A 270 -2.08 12.74 -20.95
N ASP A 271 -1.99 11.42 -21.14
CA ASP A 271 -0.82 10.64 -20.70
C ASP A 271 0.44 10.99 -21.48
N VAL A 272 0.32 11.19 -22.80
CA VAL A 272 1.45 11.63 -23.64
C VAL A 272 1.93 13.00 -23.18
N LYS A 273 1.02 13.94 -22.87
CA LYS A 273 1.36 15.27 -22.35
C LYS A 273 2.10 15.18 -21.02
N PHE A 274 1.54 14.44 -20.07
CA PHE A 274 2.14 14.25 -18.74
C PHE A 274 3.54 13.64 -18.81
N TRP A 275 3.72 12.56 -19.57
CA TRP A 275 5.04 11.93 -19.68
C TRP A 275 6.01 12.77 -20.53
N SER A 276 5.54 13.44 -21.58
CA SER A 276 6.40 14.30 -22.41
C SER A 276 6.96 15.47 -21.62
N ILE A 277 6.15 16.10 -20.74
CA ILE A 277 6.65 17.21 -19.91
C ILE A 277 7.67 16.72 -18.88
N LYS A 278 7.46 15.54 -18.28
CA LYS A 278 8.43 14.93 -17.35
C LYS A 278 9.75 14.60 -18.01
N VAL A 279 9.71 14.04 -19.23
CA VAL A 279 10.92 13.76 -19.99
C VAL A 279 11.61 15.06 -20.40
N LEU A 280 10.86 16.06 -20.89
CA LEU A 280 11.40 17.38 -21.25
C LEU A 280 12.13 18.04 -20.07
N ALA A 281 11.62 17.90 -18.84
CA ALA A 281 12.21 18.52 -17.67
C ALA A 281 13.59 18.02 -17.29
N GLN A 282 13.86 16.75 -17.57
CA GLN A 282 15.15 16.14 -17.31
C GLN A 282 16.11 16.34 -18.49
N VAL A 283 15.57 16.53 -19.69
CA VAL A 283 16.34 16.62 -20.93
C VAL A 283 16.86 18.03 -21.21
N THR A 284 16.06 19.07 -20.97
CA THR A 284 16.37 20.44 -21.45
C THR A 284 17.11 21.24 -20.38
N GLY A 285 18.41 21.45 -20.53
CA GLY A 285 19.21 22.24 -19.56
C GLY A 285 19.07 23.76 -19.72
N LYS A 286 19.03 24.28 -20.96
CA LYS A 286 19.12 25.74 -21.24
C LYS A 286 17.85 26.40 -21.78
N GLY A 287 16.95 25.66 -22.45
CA GLY A 287 15.68 26.19 -23.01
C GLY A 287 14.41 25.84 -22.20
N ARG A 288 14.58 25.18 -21.05
CA ARG A 288 13.47 24.70 -20.21
C ARG A 288 12.64 25.84 -19.61
N MET A 289 13.32 26.87 -19.12
CA MET A 289 12.69 27.97 -18.39
C MET A 289 11.79 28.82 -19.28
N GLU A 290 12.22 29.08 -20.53
CA GLU A 290 11.37 29.73 -21.54
C GLU A 290 10.12 28.91 -21.85
N THR A 291 10.28 27.59 -21.98
CA THR A 291 9.17 26.68 -22.25
C THR A 291 8.18 26.68 -21.08
N TYR A 292 8.63 26.60 -19.83
CA TYR A 292 7.76 26.64 -18.65
C TYR A 292 7.09 27.99 -18.47
N THR A 293 7.82 29.08 -18.68
CA THR A 293 7.26 30.43 -18.61
C THR A 293 6.14 30.60 -19.63
N SER A 294 6.33 30.11 -20.85
CA SER A 294 5.28 30.09 -21.88
C SER A 294 4.05 29.27 -21.47
N LEU A 295 4.23 28.15 -20.76
CA LEU A 295 3.13 27.32 -20.26
C LEU A 295 2.36 28.01 -19.14
N LEU A 296 3.05 28.64 -18.18
CA LEU A 296 2.43 29.41 -17.11
C LEU A 296 1.63 30.61 -17.64
N GLY A 297 2.14 31.26 -18.70
CA GLY A 297 1.46 32.37 -19.37
C GLY A 297 0.29 31.94 -20.27
N SER A 298 0.05 30.64 -20.43
CA SER A 298 -1.07 30.17 -21.25
C SER A 298 -2.41 30.42 -20.56
N GLY A 299 -3.45 30.76 -21.34
CA GLY A 299 -4.80 30.99 -20.79
C GLY A 299 -5.52 29.71 -20.35
N ARG A 300 -4.91 28.53 -20.49
CA ARG A 300 -5.54 27.26 -20.13
C ARG A 300 -4.94 26.71 -18.84
N GLU A 301 -5.79 26.37 -17.89
CA GLU A 301 -5.36 25.85 -16.58
C GLU A 301 -4.61 24.51 -16.70
N ASP A 302 -5.02 23.62 -17.61
CA ASP A 302 -4.37 22.31 -17.83
C ASP A 302 -2.87 22.46 -18.12
N LEU A 303 -2.51 23.40 -19.00
CA LEU A 303 -1.12 23.69 -19.36
C LEU A 303 -0.33 24.32 -18.21
N LYS A 304 -0.97 25.14 -17.36
CA LYS A 304 -0.34 25.71 -16.17
C LYS A 304 0.01 24.64 -15.14
N TYR A 305 -0.86 23.65 -14.91
CA TYR A 305 -0.55 22.52 -14.02
C TYR A 305 0.68 21.75 -14.48
N TYR A 306 0.81 21.48 -15.78
CA TYR A 306 2.01 20.84 -16.33
C TYR A 306 3.27 21.71 -16.17
N GLY A 307 3.16 23.02 -16.40
CA GLY A 307 4.25 23.97 -16.18
C GLY A 307 4.72 23.99 -14.72
N ILE A 308 3.77 24.04 -13.77
CA ILE A 308 4.07 24.00 -12.33
C ILE A 308 4.71 22.67 -11.93
N THR A 309 4.20 21.54 -12.43
CA THR A 309 4.78 20.21 -12.18
C THR A 309 6.24 20.17 -12.61
N ALA A 310 6.52 20.69 -13.81
CA ALA A 310 7.87 20.69 -14.36
C ALA A 310 8.82 21.59 -13.57
N LEU A 311 8.35 22.78 -13.15
CA LEU A 311 9.11 23.69 -12.29
C LEU A 311 9.37 23.09 -10.91
N GLY A 312 8.44 22.29 -10.37
CA GLY A 312 8.60 21.56 -9.11
C GLY A 312 9.78 20.59 -9.10
N GLU A 313 10.11 19.99 -10.25
CA GLU A 313 11.25 19.08 -10.40
C GLU A 313 12.60 19.83 -10.58
N VAL A 314 12.57 21.14 -10.88
CA VAL A 314 13.75 21.95 -11.16
C VAL A 314 14.16 22.77 -9.93
N ARG A 315 15.29 22.38 -9.32
CA ARG A 315 15.89 23.12 -8.19
C ARG A 315 16.74 24.31 -8.66
N GLU A 316 16.13 25.30 -9.32
CA GLU A 316 16.77 26.56 -9.73
C GLU A 316 16.09 27.78 -9.11
N PRO A 317 16.84 28.84 -8.75
CA PRO A 317 16.25 30.04 -8.14
C PRO A 317 15.17 30.70 -9.01
N GLU A 318 15.38 30.69 -10.33
CA GLU A 318 14.43 31.21 -11.31
C GLU A 318 13.12 30.40 -11.33
N ALA A 319 13.20 29.07 -11.19
CA ALA A 319 12.03 28.20 -11.12
C ALA A 319 11.20 28.46 -9.86
N VAL A 320 11.86 28.64 -8.72
CA VAL A 320 11.21 29.05 -7.47
C VAL A 320 10.52 30.41 -7.63
N SER A 321 11.17 31.38 -8.25
CA SER A 321 10.57 32.70 -8.51
C SER A 321 9.34 32.62 -9.41
N LEU A 322 9.35 31.78 -10.45
CA LEU A 322 8.18 31.54 -11.31
C LEU A 322 7.04 30.90 -10.53
N LEU A 323 7.31 29.91 -9.67
CA LEU A 323 6.31 29.29 -8.81
C LEU A 323 5.72 30.29 -7.79
N VAL A 324 6.55 31.15 -7.19
CA VAL A 324 6.05 32.22 -6.30
C VAL A 324 5.19 33.22 -7.07
N ASN A 325 5.52 33.51 -8.33
CA ASN A 325 4.68 34.37 -9.17
C ASN A 325 3.31 33.75 -9.47
N CYS A 326 3.18 32.41 -9.47
CA CYS A 326 1.89 31.74 -9.58
C CYS A 326 0.92 32.07 -8.43
N PHE A 327 1.40 32.59 -7.29
CA PHE A 327 0.51 33.08 -6.22
C PHE A 327 -0.31 34.31 -6.61
N ARG A 328 0.03 34.96 -7.72
CA ARG A 328 -0.78 36.04 -8.32
C ARG A 328 -1.80 35.54 -9.35
N ASP A 329 -1.79 34.24 -9.67
CA ASP A 329 -2.73 33.69 -10.64
C ASP A 329 -4.16 33.80 -10.13
N PRO A 330 -5.17 34.15 -10.95
CA PRO A 330 -6.56 34.25 -10.52
C PRO A 330 -7.13 32.92 -10.01
N SER A 331 -6.65 31.78 -10.52
CA SER A 331 -7.15 30.45 -10.15
C SER A 331 -6.58 29.98 -8.82
N TRP A 332 -7.46 29.67 -7.86
CA TRP A 332 -7.04 29.18 -6.55
C TRP A 332 -6.28 27.85 -6.63
N GLY A 333 -6.69 26.94 -7.51
CA GLY A 333 -6.03 25.63 -7.68
C GLY A 333 -4.60 25.76 -8.20
N ILE A 334 -4.33 26.75 -9.06
CA ILE A 334 -2.97 27.06 -9.53
C ILE A 334 -2.09 27.58 -8.38
N ARG A 335 -2.64 28.45 -7.52
CA ARG A 335 -1.91 28.96 -6.33
C ARG A 335 -1.60 27.84 -5.34
N GLU A 336 -2.57 26.97 -5.08
CA GLU A 336 -2.39 25.82 -4.19
C GLU A 336 -1.34 24.84 -4.71
N TYR A 337 -1.46 24.47 -5.98
CA TYR A 337 -0.54 23.51 -6.60
C TYR A 337 0.90 24.05 -6.66
N ALA A 338 1.08 25.34 -6.95
CA ALA A 338 2.39 25.99 -6.86
C ALA A 338 2.96 25.94 -5.43
N SER A 339 2.11 26.14 -4.41
CA SER A 339 2.51 26.04 -3.00
C SER A 339 2.93 24.62 -2.61
N GLU A 340 2.25 23.59 -3.12
CA GLU A 340 2.63 22.19 -2.90
C GLU A 340 3.99 21.86 -3.54
N GLN A 341 4.22 22.28 -4.79
CA GLN A 341 5.50 22.06 -5.45
C GLN A 341 6.64 22.77 -4.71
N LEU A 342 6.42 24.02 -4.26
CA LEU A 342 7.41 24.75 -3.45
C LEU A 342 7.68 24.05 -2.11
N ALA A 343 6.64 23.56 -1.42
CA ALA A 343 6.82 22.84 -0.16
C ALA A 343 7.60 21.53 -0.34
N ALA A 344 7.37 20.80 -1.44
CA ALA A 344 8.09 19.59 -1.78
C ALA A 344 9.61 19.82 -2.02
N MET A 345 10.03 21.05 -2.32
CA MET A 345 11.44 21.43 -2.42
C MET A 345 12.15 21.58 -1.07
N GLY A 346 11.43 21.59 0.06
CA GLY A 346 12.00 21.67 1.40
C GLY A 346 12.52 23.08 1.74
N ASP A 347 13.80 23.19 2.08
CA ASP A 347 14.47 24.43 2.50
C ASP A 347 14.96 25.32 1.35
N TYR A 348 15.01 24.76 0.13
CA TYR A 348 15.50 25.46 -1.05
C TYR A 348 14.78 26.79 -1.37
N PRO A 349 13.43 26.90 -1.29
CA PRO A 349 12.72 28.12 -1.69
C PRO A 349 12.63 29.21 -0.60
N LEU A 350 13.26 29.01 0.58
CA LEU A 350 13.05 29.88 1.74
C LEU A 350 13.43 31.34 1.49
N SER A 351 14.46 31.62 0.69
CA SER A 351 14.89 33.00 0.41
C SER A 351 13.87 33.74 -0.47
N GLN A 352 13.36 33.10 -1.53
CA GLN A 352 12.34 33.66 -2.41
C GLN A 352 10.99 33.80 -1.71
N LEU A 353 10.61 32.83 -0.86
CA LEU A 353 9.40 32.93 -0.03
C LEU A 353 9.51 34.09 0.96
N SER A 354 10.68 34.29 1.56
CA SER A 354 10.93 35.43 2.46
C SER A 354 10.83 36.76 1.74
N ALA A 355 11.32 36.84 0.49
CA ALA A 355 11.14 38.03 -0.34
C ALA A 355 9.65 38.28 -0.68
N GLY A 356 8.89 37.20 -0.96
CA GLY A 356 7.46 37.27 -1.27
C GLY A 356 6.59 37.77 -0.13
N ILE A 357 7.00 37.61 1.14
CA ILE A 357 6.30 38.14 2.32
C ILE A 357 6.26 39.68 2.33
N ASN A 358 7.22 40.33 1.68
CA ASN A 358 7.26 41.80 1.55
C ASN A 358 6.57 42.31 0.28
N SER A 359 5.82 41.45 -0.42
CA SER A 359 5.03 41.84 -1.60
C SER A 359 3.84 42.73 -1.21
N ASP A 360 3.45 43.66 -2.07
CA ASP A 360 2.26 44.51 -1.86
C ASP A 360 0.93 43.73 -1.94
N SER A 361 0.95 42.54 -2.55
CA SER A 361 -0.23 41.68 -2.69
C SER A 361 -0.42 40.79 -1.47
N ASP A 362 -1.54 40.95 -0.77
CA ASP A 362 -1.90 40.14 0.40
C ASP A 362 -2.06 38.64 0.06
N ASP A 363 -2.51 38.30 -1.16
CA ASP A 363 -2.55 36.90 -1.64
C ASP A 363 -1.15 36.28 -1.69
N VAL A 364 -0.16 37.03 -2.21
CA VAL A 364 1.23 36.55 -2.27
C VAL A 364 1.79 36.38 -0.86
N LYS A 365 1.51 37.32 0.06
CA LYS A 365 1.92 37.20 1.47
C LYS A 365 1.32 35.95 2.10
N TYR A 366 0.00 35.77 1.96
CA TYR A 366 -0.73 34.62 2.49
C TYR A 366 -0.14 33.29 1.99
N TRP A 367 0.04 33.13 0.68
CA TRP A 367 0.56 31.89 0.11
C TRP A 367 2.03 31.67 0.43
N CYS A 368 2.86 32.71 0.53
CA CYS A 368 4.23 32.56 1.00
C CYS A 368 4.28 32.05 2.45
N ILE A 369 3.49 32.64 3.35
CA ILE A 369 3.41 32.25 4.76
C ILE A 369 2.83 30.83 4.91
N LYS A 370 1.78 30.49 4.15
CA LYS A 370 1.20 29.14 4.11
C LYS A 370 2.21 28.11 3.60
N THR A 371 3.01 28.46 2.59
CA THR A 371 4.06 27.58 2.06
C THR A 371 5.19 27.37 3.07
N LEU A 372 5.61 28.41 3.81
CA LEU A 372 6.56 28.26 4.92
C LEU A 372 6.03 27.30 5.99
N ALA A 373 4.74 27.37 6.32
CA ALA A 373 4.12 26.42 7.25
C ALA A 373 4.18 24.98 6.74
N ARG A 374 3.88 24.76 5.45
CA ARG A 374 3.95 23.45 4.77
C ARG A 374 5.38 22.87 4.75
N ILE A 375 6.40 23.71 4.60
CA ILE A 375 7.81 23.29 4.69
C ILE A 375 8.15 22.81 6.11
N GLY A 376 7.54 23.39 7.14
CA GLY A 376 7.68 22.96 8.52
C GLY A 376 8.93 23.50 9.21
N ASN A 377 9.63 22.64 9.97
CA ASN A 377 10.74 23.05 10.83
C ASN A 377 11.88 23.84 10.14
N PRO A 378 12.29 23.54 8.88
CA PRO A 378 13.31 24.33 8.18
C PRO A 378 12.92 25.80 7.98
N ALA A 379 11.61 26.11 7.92
CA ALA A 379 11.07 27.46 7.75
C ALA A 379 10.76 28.19 9.07
N ALA A 380 11.03 27.56 10.22
CA ALA A 380 10.62 28.04 11.53
C ALA A 380 11.20 29.43 11.87
N VAL A 381 12.40 29.75 11.41
CA VAL A 381 13.03 31.05 11.67
C VAL A 381 12.30 32.16 10.89
N GLN A 382 12.04 31.92 9.60
CA GLN A 382 11.35 32.84 8.70
C GLN A 382 9.93 33.11 9.20
N LEU A 383 9.19 32.05 9.55
CA LEU A 383 7.85 32.19 10.09
C LEU A 383 7.84 32.90 11.46
N GLY A 384 8.87 32.72 12.28
CA GLY A 384 9.08 33.48 13.51
C GLY A 384 9.27 34.99 13.28
N PHE A 385 9.99 35.37 12.22
CA PHE A 385 10.08 36.79 11.82
C PHE A 385 8.73 37.33 11.35
N CYS A 386 7.92 36.54 10.65
CA CYS A 386 6.57 36.96 10.23
C CYS A 386 5.66 37.23 11.44
N LEU A 387 5.74 36.42 12.50
CA LEU A 387 5.03 36.68 13.75
C LEU A 387 5.42 38.03 14.36
N SER A 388 6.65 38.47 14.14
CA SER A 388 7.20 39.74 14.63
C SER A 388 7.03 40.92 13.67
N SER A 389 6.31 40.74 12.56
CA SER A 389 6.12 41.79 11.55
C SER A 389 5.32 42.99 12.08
N GLN A 390 5.64 44.19 11.60
CA GLN A 390 4.81 45.38 11.88
C GLN A 390 3.46 45.31 11.15
N ASP A 391 3.39 44.60 10.02
CA ASP A 391 2.15 44.42 9.27
C ASP A 391 1.19 43.48 9.99
N ARG A 392 0.01 44.00 10.32
CA ARG A 392 -1.06 43.25 10.99
C ARG A 392 -1.48 42.02 10.19
N ILE A 393 -1.59 42.13 8.86
CA ILE A 393 -2.03 41.04 7.99
C ILE A 393 -1.01 39.91 8.01
N THR A 394 0.27 40.25 7.87
CA THR A 394 1.39 39.30 7.98
C THR A 394 1.39 38.57 9.33
N ARG A 395 1.21 39.27 10.46
CA ARG A 395 1.14 38.62 11.78
C ARG A 395 -0.05 37.67 11.90
N MET A 396 -1.21 38.05 11.38
CA MET A 396 -2.42 37.24 11.41
C MET A 396 -2.29 35.96 10.58
N HIS A 397 -1.69 36.04 9.39
CA HIS A 397 -1.38 34.84 8.61
C HIS A 397 -0.30 33.98 9.26
N ALA A 398 0.72 34.60 9.86
CA ALA A 398 1.81 33.90 10.52
C ALA A 398 1.37 33.14 11.77
N ILE A 399 0.45 33.70 12.57
CA ILE A 399 -0.08 33.01 13.75
C ILE A 399 -0.95 31.81 13.38
N GLU A 400 -1.72 31.90 12.29
CA GLU A 400 -2.48 30.76 11.80
C GLU A 400 -1.56 29.66 11.26
N ALA A 401 -0.53 30.05 10.48
CA ALA A 401 0.51 29.15 9.98
C ALA A 401 1.35 28.50 11.10
N ALA A 402 1.53 29.16 12.24
CA ALA A 402 2.31 28.64 13.36
C ALA A 402 1.69 27.39 14.00
N LYS A 403 0.40 27.12 13.80
CA LYS A 403 -0.27 25.90 14.28
C LYS A 403 0.41 24.61 13.76
N ASP A 404 0.92 24.64 12.54
CA ASP A 404 1.40 23.44 11.84
C ASP A 404 2.90 23.18 12.04
N VAL A 405 3.65 24.14 12.63
CA VAL A 405 5.11 24.05 12.81
C VAL A 405 5.51 23.82 14.28
N LYS A 406 5.95 22.60 14.61
CA LYS A 406 6.38 22.19 15.95
C LYS A 406 7.86 22.49 16.25
N ALA A 407 8.30 23.73 15.99
CA ALA A 407 9.65 24.18 16.29
C ALA A 407 9.72 24.99 17.59
N GLU A 408 10.82 24.84 18.35
CA GLU A 408 11.03 25.60 19.58
C GLU A 408 11.09 27.12 19.31
N ALA A 409 11.74 27.53 18.22
CA ALA A 409 11.81 28.94 17.80
C ALA A 409 10.42 29.55 17.56
N ILE A 410 9.50 28.80 16.93
CA ILE A 410 8.11 29.24 16.76
C ILE A 410 7.41 29.29 18.12
N THR A 411 7.65 28.33 19.01
CA THR A 411 7.03 28.34 20.35
C THR A 411 7.40 29.59 21.11
N ALA A 412 8.69 29.98 21.08
CA ALA A 412 9.15 31.23 21.67
C ALA A 412 8.47 32.45 21.03
N ALA A 413 8.45 32.52 19.70
CA ALA A 413 7.79 33.62 18.98
C ALA A 413 6.28 33.71 19.26
N THR A 414 5.59 32.58 19.41
CA THR A 414 4.16 32.51 19.75
C THR A 414 3.90 32.97 21.19
N VAL A 415 4.78 32.65 22.15
CA VAL A 415 4.66 33.18 23.53
C VAL A 415 4.69 34.70 23.52
N GLU A 416 5.61 35.32 22.76
CA GLU A 416 5.68 36.78 22.62
C GLU A 416 4.45 37.40 21.92
N ARG A 417 3.49 36.60 21.41
CA ARG A 417 2.21 37.08 20.86
C ARG A 417 1.07 37.08 21.86
N LEU A 418 1.28 36.62 23.09
CA LEU A 418 0.28 36.78 24.17
C LEU A 418 0.06 38.25 24.58
N ASP A 419 0.97 39.13 24.20
CA ASP A 419 0.87 40.59 24.38
C ASP A 419 0.71 41.35 23.04
N ASP A 420 0.32 40.66 21.95
CA ASP A 420 0.04 41.34 20.68
C ASP A 420 -1.13 42.33 20.86
N PRO A 421 -1.13 43.54 20.26
CA PRO A 421 -2.24 44.49 20.37
C PRO A 421 -3.59 43.92 19.91
N GLU A 422 -3.60 42.97 18.97
CA GLU A 422 -4.82 42.39 18.43
C GLU A 422 -5.29 41.18 19.25
N TRP A 423 -6.53 41.25 19.77
CA TRP A 423 -7.12 40.17 20.55
C TRP A 423 -7.15 38.82 19.80
N GLN A 424 -7.39 38.85 18.49
CA GLN A 424 -7.44 37.65 17.64
C GLN A 424 -6.10 36.90 17.64
N ILE A 425 -4.98 37.65 17.60
CA ILE A 425 -3.63 37.09 17.61
C ILE A 425 -3.33 36.51 19.00
N ARG A 426 -3.69 37.21 20.08
CA ARG A 426 -3.52 36.72 21.46
C ARG A 426 -4.30 35.42 21.71
N ASN A 427 -5.57 35.38 21.31
CA ASN A 427 -6.42 34.20 21.49
C ASN A 427 -5.86 33.00 20.70
N ARG A 428 -5.44 33.22 19.45
CA ARG A 428 -4.87 32.16 18.63
C ARG A 428 -3.51 31.68 19.14
N ALA A 429 -2.67 32.58 19.63
CA ALA A 429 -1.42 32.25 20.29
C ALA A 429 -1.64 31.37 21.53
N ALA A 430 -2.64 31.70 22.36
CA ALA A 430 -2.99 30.92 23.53
C ALA A 430 -3.45 29.50 23.17
N GLU A 431 -4.35 29.35 22.19
CA GLU A 431 -4.81 28.05 21.70
C GLU A 431 -3.67 27.17 21.16
N ILE A 432 -2.71 27.78 20.42
CA ILE A 432 -1.56 27.07 19.88
C ILE A 432 -0.62 26.62 21.02
N LEU A 433 -0.37 27.47 22.01
CA LEU A 433 0.50 27.15 23.14
C LEU A 433 -0.10 26.08 24.06
N ALA A 434 -1.42 26.10 24.29
CA ALA A 434 -2.13 25.07 25.04
C ALA A 434 -1.93 23.68 24.41
N ARG A 435 -2.03 23.58 23.08
CA ARG A 435 -1.80 22.33 22.32
C ARG A 435 -0.35 21.84 22.35
N ARG A 436 0.63 22.71 22.65
CA ARG A 436 2.06 22.37 22.68
C ARG A 436 2.51 21.78 24.03
N GLY A 437 1.69 21.86 25.07
CA GLY A 437 1.96 21.25 26.37
C GLY A 437 3.29 21.70 26.99
N ALA A 438 4.08 20.75 27.48
CA ALA A 438 5.31 20.99 28.27
C ALA A 438 6.35 21.93 27.60
N SER A 439 6.45 21.94 26.26
CA SER A 439 7.38 22.83 25.56
C SER A 439 6.99 24.31 25.66
N ALA A 440 5.70 24.61 25.79
CA ALA A 440 5.20 25.97 26.01
C ALA A 440 5.29 26.37 27.48
N VAL A 441 5.02 25.45 28.42
CA VAL A 441 5.07 25.70 29.88
C VAL A 441 6.42 26.30 30.30
N ARG A 442 7.54 25.72 29.86
CA ARG A 442 8.89 26.23 30.20
C ARG A 442 9.12 27.69 29.78
N ARG A 443 8.47 28.14 28.71
CA ARG A 443 8.62 29.50 28.15
C ARG A 443 7.58 30.48 28.73
N LEU A 444 6.42 29.99 29.18
CA LEU A 444 5.38 30.80 29.83
C LEU A 444 5.71 31.16 31.27
N LEU A 445 6.49 30.32 31.96
CA LEU A 445 6.81 30.51 33.38
C LEU A 445 7.55 31.83 33.67
N PRO A 446 8.60 32.24 32.92
CA PRO A 446 9.20 33.56 33.11
C PRO A 446 8.20 34.70 32.88
N LYS A 447 7.28 34.55 31.92
CA LYS A 447 6.27 35.55 31.57
C LYS A 447 5.20 35.75 32.65
N LEU A 448 4.89 34.72 33.45
CA LEU A 448 4.00 34.83 34.60
C LEU A 448 4.59 35.67 35.76
N ALA A 449 5.92 35.81 35.79
CA ALA A 449 6.61 36.64 36.77
C ALA A 449 6.69 38.13 36.34
N GLU A 450 6.46 38.43 35.06
CA GLU A 450 6.50 39.80 34.54
C GLU A 450 5.27 40.63 35.03
N GLU A 451 5.46 41.94 35.23
CA GLU A 451 4.38 42.89 35.57
C GLU A 451 3.56 43.28 34.31
N ASN A 452 3.07 42.30 33.56
CA ASN A 452 2.21 42.54 32.40
C ASN A 452 0.91 41.75 32.56
N ASP A 453 -0.20 42.48 32.71
CA ASP A 453 -1.54 41.92 32.94
C ASP A 453 -2.01 41.03 31.79
N ASN A 454 -1.64 41.35 30.53
CA ASN A 454 -1.97 40.52 29.37
C ASN A 454 -1.21 39.19 29.41
N PHE A 455 0.11 39.23 29.63
CA PHE A 455 0.90 38.01 29.76
C PHE A 455 0.40 37.15 30.91
N PHE A 456 0.05 37.77 32.04
CA PHE A 456 -0.50 37.06 33.19
C PHE A 456 -1.85 36.40 32.86
N TYR A 457 -2.80 37.16 32.32
CA TYR A 457 -4.13 36.66 31.97
C TYR A 457 -4.08 35.54 30.92
N TRP A 458 -3.33 35.74 29.83
CA TRP A 458 -3.28 34.76 28.75
C TRP A 458 -2.41 33.55 29.10
N SER A 459 -1.31 33.71 29.83
CA SER A 459 -0.54 32.56 30.32
C SER A 459 -1.37 31.72 31.30
N ARG A 460 -2.20 32.36 32.15
CA ARG A 460 -3.19 31.67 32.99
C ARG A 460 -4.18 30.88 32.13
N LYS A 461 -4.79 31.50 31.12
CA LYS A 461 -5.73 30.84 30.20
C LYS A 461 -5.12 29.64 29.48
N VAL A 462 -3.84 29.74 29.09
CA VAL A 462 -3.11 28.63 28.47
C VAL A 462 -2.93 27.47 29.44
N LEU A 463 -2.55 27.74 30.69
CA LEU A 463 -2.33 26.71 31.71
C LEU A 463 -3.63 26.04 32.15
N GLU A 464 -4.75 26.77 32.23
CA GLU A 464 -6.09 26.21 32.50
C GLU A 464 -6.51 25.16 31.46
N GLN A 465 -6.00 25.26 30.22
CA GLN A 465 -6.35 24.38 29.11
C GLN A 465 -5.41 23.15 28.96
N MET A 466 -4.46 22.93 29.89
CA MET A 466 -3.49 21.83 29.82
C MET A 466 -3.80 20.72 30.85
N PRO A 467 -4.20 19.51 30.44
CA PRO A 467 -4.49 18.41 31.37
C PRO A 467 -3.21 17.81 31.99
N GLY A 468 -3.11 17.86 33.32
CA GLY A 468 -2.20 17.07 34.18
C GLY A 468 -0.68 17.32 34.10
N ALA A 469 -0.12 17.57 32.92
CA ALA A 469 1.33 17.78 32.72
C ALA A 469 1.79 19.15 33.24
N GLY A 470 1.02 20.22 32.94
CA GLY A 470 1.32 21.58 33.39
C GLY A 470 1.24 21.72 34.92
N LEU A 471 0.33 21.00 35.57
CA LEU A 471 0.17 20.98 37.03
C LEU A 471 1.35 20.29 37.74
N LYS A 472 1.87 19.17 37.22
CA LYS A 472 3.08 18.53 37.77
C LYS A 472 4.32 19.42 37.65
N GLU A 473 4.49 20.10 36.53
CA GLU A 473 5.62 21.01 36.29
C GLU A 473 5.49 22.32 37.10
N LEU A 474 4.28 22.85 37.26
CA LEU A 474 3.98 23.96 38.18
C LEU A 474 4.28 23.59 39.63
N VAL A 475 3.82 22.42 40.11
CA VAL A 475 4.03 21.95 41.49
C VAL A 475 5.51 21.68 41.77
N ALA A 476 6.23 21.05 40.83
CA ALA A 476 7.66 20.81 40.96
C ALA A 476 8.46 22.12 41.11
N MET A 477 8.02 23.21 40.48
CA MET A 477 8.73 24.50 40.52
C MET A 477 8.20 25.48 41.58
N VAL A 478 7.01 25.28 42.17
CA VAL A 478 6.57 25.98 43.39
C VAL A 478 7.49 25.66 44.57
N ILE A 479 8.06 24.46 44.59
CA ILE A 479 9.05 24.02 45.58
C ILE A 479 10.34 24.85 45.45
N ASP A 480 10.74 25.19 44.23
CA ASP A 480 12.02 25.86 43.92
C ASP A 480 11.93 27.37 43.59
N GLY A 481 10.73 27.94 43.43
CA GLY A 481 10.50 29.32 42.95
C GLY A 481 10.62 30.44 44.00
N SER A 482 10.64 31.70 43.56
CA SER A 482 10.71 32.90 44.43
C SER A 482 9.43 33.12 45.26
N PRO A 483 9.49 33.83 46.40
CA PRO A 483 8.32 34.05 47.28
C PRO A 483 7.12 34.68 46.58
N GLU A 484 7.33 35.61 45.66
CA GLU A 484 6.31 36.30 44.87
C GLU A 484 5.65 35.36 43.86
N LEU A 485 6.45 34.50 43.21
CA LEU A 485 5.96 33.48 42.29
C LEU A 485 5.13 32.43 43.05
N ARG A 486 5.59 32.00 44.23
CA ARG A 486 4.81 31.13 45.12
C ARG A 486 3.48 31.76 45.47
N LYS A 487 3.45 33.03 45.88
CA LYS A 487 2.21 33.72 46.27
C LYS A 487 1.20 33.80 45.12
N LYS A 488 1.65 34.11 43.90
CA LYS A 488 0.78 34.16 42.70
C LYS A 488 0.29 32.77 42.28
N VAL A 489 1.14 31.74 42.37
CA VAL A 489 0.75 30.35 42.08
C VAL A 489 -0.18 29.79 43.17
N PHE A 490 -0.02 30.18 44.45
CA PHE A 490 -0.94 29.81 45.52
C PHE A 490 -2.32 30.46 45.35
N LEU A 491 -2.39 31.71 44.88
CA LEU A 491 -3.66 32.35 44.52
C LEU A 491 -4.37 31.58 43.38
N PHE A 492 -3.59 31.08 42.42
CA PHE A 492 -4.07 30.23 41.33
C PHE A 492 -4.54 28.85 41.81
N VAL A 493 -3.81 28.19 42.72
CA VAL A 493 -4.19 26.87 43.26
C VAL A 493 -5.43 26.93 44.17
N GLY A 494 -5.64 28.05 44.87
CA GLY A 494 -6.81 28.24 45.73
C GLY A 494 -8.15 28.38 45.01
N GLU A 495 -8.13 28.54 43.68
CA GLU A 495 -9.33 28.64 42.82
C GLU A 495 -9.57 27.36 41.98
N LEU A 496 -8.74 26.31 42.15
CA LEU A 496 -8.92 25.02 41.46
C LEU A 496 -9.96 24.16 42.20
N ASP A 497 -10.67 23.30 41.46
CA ASP A 497 -11.72 22.43 42.01
C ASP A 497 -11.19 21.41 43.05
N GLU A 498 -12.10 20.85 43.87
CA GLU A 498 -11.79 19.86 44.91
C GLU A 498 -11.07 18.60 44.37
N GLN A 499 -11.29 18.24 43.11
CA GLN A 499 -10.67 17.09 42.45
C GLN A 499 -9.20 17.37 42.10
N ALA A 500 -8.87 18.56 41.63
CA ALA A 500 -7.51 19.04 41.37
C ALA A 500 -6.71 19.17 42.67
N LEU A 501 -7.35 19.66 43.74
CA LEU A 501 -6.80 19.66 45.10
C LEU A 501 -6.54 18.24 45.61
N SER A 502 -7.46 17.30 45.42
CA SER A 502 -7.30 15.90 45.86
C SER A 502 -6.10 15.20 45.19
N THR A 503 -5.84 15.51 43.92
CA THR A 503 -4.71 14.99 43.15
C THR A 503 -3.39 15.60 43.62
N LEU A 504 -3.40 16.88 44.02
CA LEU A 504 -2.26 17.57 44.66
C LEU A 504 -1.97 17.01 46.07
N MET A 505 -3.00 16.58 46.79
CA MET A 505 -2.91 16.11 48.17
C MET A 505 -2.52 14.64 48.33
N ALA A 506 -2.31 13.91 47.24
CA ALA A 506 -1.86 12.51 47.29
C ALA A 506 -0.40 12.35 47.79
N SER A 507 0.39 13.43 47.87
CA SER A 507 1.65 13.50 48.64
C SER A 507 2.08 14.95 48.90
N PRO A 508 1.56 15.63 49.93
CA PRO A 508 2.05 16.95 50.31
C PRO A 508 3.25 16.80 51.24
N PRO A 509 4.33 17.58 51.07
CA PRO A 509 5.34 17.76 52.09
C PRO A 509 4.70 18.26 53.41
N PRO A 510 5.27 17.93 54.59
CA PRO A 510 4.66 18.21 55.90
C PRO A 510 4.27 19.68 56.15
N GLU A 511 4.92 20.60 55.45
CA GLU A 511 4.72 22.05 55.54
C GLU A 511 3.37 22.50 54.93
N VAL A 512 2.90 21.82 53.88
CA VAL A 512 1.64 22.13 53.17
C VAL A 512 0.42 21.78 54.02
N ARG A 513 0.52 20.72 54.83
CA ARG A 513 -0.55 20.28 55.74
C ARG A 513 -0.88 21.31 56.83
N LYS A 514 0.11 22.10 57.25
CA LYS A 514 -0.03 23.13 58.30
C LYS A 514 -0.68 24.42 57.79
N ALA A 515 -0.53 24.73 56.50
CA ALA A 515 -1.09 25.94 55.90
C ALA A 515 -2.59 25.78 55.58
N VAL A 516 -3.01 24.60 55.12
CA VAL A 516 -4.41 24.32 54.73
C VAL A 516 -5.34 24.20 55.95
N MET A 517 -4.85 23.69 57.08
CA MET A 517 -5.65 23.54 58.31
C MET A 517 -5.97 24.86 59.04
N ASN A 518 -5.35 25.98 58.63
CA ASN A 518 -5.52 27.29 59.27
C ASN A 518 -6.39 28.28 58.46
N PHE A 519 -7.07 27.83 57.41
CA PHE A 519 -7.91 28.70 56.57
C PHE A 519 -9.37 28.69 57.04
N GLU A 520 -9.79 29.75 57.75
CA GLU A 520 -11.21 30.03 57.99
C GLU A 520 -11.84 30.68 56.75
N PRO A 521 -13.10 30.36 56.39
CA PRO A 521 -13.74 30.95 55.23
C PRO A 521 -14.12 32.41 55.51
N ALA A 522 -13.51 33.33 54.77
CA ALA A 522 -13.83 34.75 54.85
C ALA A 522 -15.24 35.03 54.26
N ARG A 523 -16.14 35.44 55.16
CA ARG A 523 -17.40 36.20 55.00
C ARG A 523 -17.89 36.51 53.57
N LYS A 524 -19.12 36.05 53.30
CA LYS A 524 -20.00 36.49 52.20
C LYS A 524 -20.07 38.03 52.12
N ARG A 525 -19.85 38.57 50.92
CA ARG A 525 -20.13 39.99 50.56
C ARG A 525 -21.63 40.30 50.71
N SER A 526 -21.96 41.56 51.01
CA SER A 526 -23.32 41.99 51.35
C SER A 526 -24.25 42.11 50.11
N PRO A 527 -25.58 41.98 50.30
CA PRO A 527 -26.58 41.98 49.22
C PRO A 527 -26.60 43.23 48.33
N GLU A 528 -26.15 44.37 48.83
CA GLU A 528 -26.11 45.64 48.09
C GLU A 528 -25.02 45.69 47.02
N GLN A 529 -23.93 44.93 47.19
CA GLN A 529 -22.86 44.81 46.17
C GLN A 529 -23.23 43.83 45.04
N MET A 530 -24.13 42.88 45.33
CA MET A 530 -24.65 41.93 44.32
C MET A 530 -25.70 42.59 43.42
N ALA A 531 -26.44 43.59 43.91
CA ALA A 531 -27.45 44.31 43.13
C ALA A 531 -26.88 45.22 42.03
N ALA A 532 -25.65 45.72 42.20
CA ALA A 532 -25.01 46.60 41.22
C ALA A 532 -24.37 45.83 40.03
N ALA A 533 -23.97 44.57 40.23
CA ALA A 533 -23.42 43.72 39.18
C ALA A 533 -24.51 43.00 38.36
N ALA A 534 -25.65 42.65 38.99
CA ALA A 534 -26.76 41.96 38.35
C ALA A 534 -27.49 42.77 37.25
N ALA A 535 -27.31 44.09 37.20
CA ALA A 535 -27.93 44.95 36.19
C ALA A 535 -27.16 44.96 34.84
N ALA A 536 -25.93 44.45 34.78
CA ALA A 536 -25.13 44.43 33.55
C ALA A 536 -25.14 43.07 32.82
N GLU A 537 -25.55 41.98 33.48
CA GLU A 537 -25.52 40.61 32.94
C GLU A 537 -26.86 40.13 32.32
N ALA A 538 -27.92 40.93 32.39
CA ALA A 538 -29.24 40.56 31.89
C ALA A 538 -29.42 40.87 30.39
N THR A 539 -28.63 40.24 29.51
CA THR A 539 -29.04 40.01 28.10
C THR A 539 -28.24 38.85 27.49
N GLY A 540 -28.73 37.62 27.70
CA GLY A 540 -28.17 36.43 27.04
C GLY A 540 -28.34 35.12 27.80
N GLN A 541 -29.59 34.67 27.94
CA GLN A 541 -30.06 33.32 28.31
C GLN A 541 -29.21 32.16 27.70
N MET A 542 -29.10 30.92 28.19
CA MET A 542 -29.74 30.12 29.25
C MET A 542 -28.96 28.77 29.38
N LEU A 543 -28.77 28.25 30.61
CA LEU A 543 -28.77 26.84 31.12
C LEU A 543 -27.83 25.78 30.43
N VAL A 544 -27.05 24.91 31.09
CA VAL A 544 -27.28 24.06 32.29
C VAL A 544 -25.93 23.68 32.98
N GLU A 545 -26.07 23.29 34.24
CA GLU A 545 -25.17 22.89 35.34
C GLU A 545 -24.11 21.78 35.11
N GLU A 546 -23.24 21.68 36.13
CA GLU A 546 -22.09 20.81 36.38
C GLU A 546 -22.40 19.30 36.41
N GLU A 547 -21.58 18.50 35.71
CA GLU A 547 -21.10 17.15 36.07
C GLU A 547 -20.03 16.74 35.03
N GLY A 548 -18.93 16.11 35.47
CA GLY A 548 -17.63 15.97 34.77
C GLY A 548 -17.65 15.91 33.23
N VAL A 549 -17.08 16.91 32.55
CA VAL A 549 -17.40 17.16 31.14
C VAL A 549 -16.33 16.62 30.16
N ILE A 550 -16.71 15.50 29.54
CA ILE A 550 -16.24 15.00 28.24
C ILE A 550 -16.38 16.10 27.16
N SER A 551 -15.34 16.40 26.39
CA SER A 551 -15.32 17.55 25.46
C SER A 551 -16.09 17.33 24.14
N GLY A 552 -16.74 18.39 23.63
CA GLY A 552 -17.12 18.59 22.22
C GLY A 552 -17.81 17.42 21.50
N LEU A 553 -17.06 16.75 20.62
CA LEU A 553 -17.53 15.61 19.82
C LEU A 553 -17.71 14.34 20.66
N ASP A 554 -16.81 14.08 21.60
CA ASP A 554 -16.90 12.88 22.45
C ASP A 554 -18.20 12.93 23.25
N ARG A 555 -18.69 14.10 23.67
CA ARG A 555 -20.01 14.26 24.31
C ARG A 555 -21.14 13.75 23.42
N LEU A 556 -21.10 14.08 22.12
CA LEU A 556 -22.11 13.63 21.16
C LEU A 556 -22.03 12.12 20.92
N LEU A 557 -20.82 11.56 20.92
CA LEU A 557 -20.59 10.12 20.81
C LEU A 557 -21.02 9.36 22.06
N HIS A 558 -20.80 9.92 23.26
CA HIS A 558 -21.34 9.41 24.52
C HIS A 558 -22.87 9.42 24.50
N HIS A 559 -23.48 10.52 24.07
CA HIS A 559 -24.94 10.58 23.91
C HIS A 559 -25.45 9.51 22.93
N LEU A 560 -24.77 9.29 21.79
CA LEU A 560 -25.11 8.22 20.85
C LEU A 560 -25.11 6.84 21.53
N TYR A 561 -24.09 6.55 22.33
CA TYR A 561 -23.95 5.27 23.03
C TYR A 561 -24.99 5.08 24.12
N ASP A 562 -25.18 6.08 24.99
CA ASP A 562 -26.13 6.03 26.10
C ASP A 562 -27.59 5.96 25.62
N ALA A 563 -27.89 6.63 24.50
CA ALA A 563 -29.20 6.56 23.84
C ALA A 563 -29.42 5.23 23.08
N GLY A 564 -28.42 4.35 23.01
CA GLY A 564 -28.51 3.09 22.25
C GLY A 564 -28.69 3.28 20.74
N GLY A 565 -28.18 4.40 20.20
CA GLY A 565 -28.27 4.72 18.78
C GLY A 565 -27.25 3.97 17.92
N SER A 566 -27.52 3.86 16.61
CA SER A 566 -26.65 3.17 15.65
C SER A 566 -25.64 4.11 14.99
N ASP A 567 -26.06 5.33 14.66
CA ASP A 567 -25.25 6.29 13.91
C ASP A 567 -25.48 7.71 14.44
N LEU A 568 -24.42 8.50 14.60
CA LEU A 568 -24.45 9.95 14.80
C LEU A 568 -24.19 10.63 13.46
N HIS A 569 -25.09 11.52 13.06
CA HIS A 569 -25.02 12.33 11.85
C HIS A 569 -24.73 13.78 12.21
N MET A 570 -23.70 14.33 11.58
CA MET A 570 -23.28 15.71 11.73
C MET A 570 -23.28 16.38 10.36
N ASN A 571 -24.40 17.04 10.04
CA ASN A 571 -24.60 17.71 8.76
C ASN A 571 -24.73 19.22 8.95
N VAL A 572 -23.95 20.00 8.20
CA VAL A 572 -24.08 21.45 8.15
C VAL A 572 -25.50 21.83 7.75
N GLY A 573 -26.07 22.82 8.45
CA GLY A 573 -27.45 23.26 8.25
C GLY A 573 -28.49 22.48 9.05
N ALA A 574 -28.10 21.43 9.78
CA ALA A 574 -28.94 20.67 10.69
C ALA A 574 -28.30 20.54 12.09
N PRO A 575 -29.07 20.31 13.16
CA PRO A 575 -28.50 19.92 14.45
C PRO A 575 -27.90 18.50 14.37
N PRO A 576 -26.87 18.18 15.18
CA PRO A 576 -26.40 16.82 15.37
C PRO A 576 -27.57 15.87 15.65
N SER A 577 -27.64 14.76 14.93
CA SER A 577 -28.78 13.86 14.98
C SER A 577 -28.33 12.41 15.15
N VAL A 578 -28.99 11.66 16.01
CA VAL A 578 -28.70 10.24 16.23
C VAL A 578 -29.78 9.37 15.58
N ARG A 579 -29.37 8.21 15.07
CA ARG A 579 -30.31 7.20 14.56
C ARG A 579 -30.63 6.20 15.66
N ILE A 580 -31.89 6.17 16.10
CA ILE A 580 -32.37 5.26 17.14
C ILE A 580 -33.48 4.41 16.52
N HIS A 581 -33.34 3.09 16.57
CA HIS A 581 -34.29 2.12 15.99
C HIS A 581 -34.65 2.33 14.50
N GLY A 582 -33.77 3.00 13.75
CA GLY A 582 -33.95 3.27 12.32
C GLY A 582 -34.35 4.71 12.00
N ASP A 583 -34.90 5.45 12.97
CA ASP A 583 -35.36 6.82 12.81
C ASP A 583 -34.26 7.82 13.20
N LEU A 584 -34.14 8.90 12.44
CA LEU A 584 -33.18 9.98 12.70
C LEU A 584 -33.82 11.03 13.62
N GLN A 585 -33.21 11.27 14.78
CA GLN A 585 -33.71 12.19 15.79
C GLN A 585 -32.63 13.23 16.15
N PRO A 586 -32.96 14.53 16.17
CA PRO A 586 -32.02 15.57 16.58
C PRO A 586 -31.71 15.42 18.08
N ILE A 587 -30.45 15.62 18.46
CA ILE A 587 -30.04 15.62 19.87
C ILE A 587 -30.63 16.88 20.53
N PRO A 588 -31.44 16.75 21.60
CA PRO A 588 -32.05 17.88 22.26
C PRO A 588 -31.02 18.88 22.79
N GLY A 589 -31.23 20.18 22.51
CA GLY A 589 -30.38 21.26 23.01
C GLY A 589 -29.12 21.54 22.17
N GLU A 590 -28.83 20.75 21.14
CA GLU A 590 -27.69 21.02 20.25
C GLU A 590 -28.04 22.07 19.17
N PRO A 591 -27.13 23.03 18.89
CA PRO A 591 -27.36 24.04 17.88
C PRO A 591 -27.27 23.46 16.46
N ILE A 592 -27.84 24.18 15.49
CA ILE A 592 -27.63 23.90 14.07
C ILE A 592 -26.13 24.01 13.75
N LEU A 593 -25.58 22.98 13.11
CA LEU A 593 -24.18 22.98 12.71
C LEU A 593 -23.94 24.03 11.62
N THR A 594 -23.11 25.02 11.94
CA THR A 594 -22.58 25.96 10.94
C THR A 594 -21.38 25.33 10.22
N PRO A 595 -21.02 25.77 8.99
CA PRO A 595 -19.84 25.24 8.29
C PRO A 595 -18.57 25.29 9.14
N LYS A 596 -18.40 26.38 9.90
CA LYS A 596 -17.26 26.57 10.79
C LYS A 596 -17.29 25.60 11.97
N LEU A 597 -18.44 25.46 12.64
CA LEU A 597 -18.60 24.57 13.78
C LEU A 597 -18.39 23.09 13.37
N ALA A 598 -18.91 22.69 12.21
CA ALA A 598 -18.70 21.36 11.68
C ALA A 598 -17.22 21.12 11.35
N GLU A 599 -16.52 22.08 10.72
CA GLU A 599 -15.09 21.94 10.44
C GLU A 599 -14.28 21.81 11.75
N ASP A 600 -14.59 22.63 12.76
CA ASP A 600 -13.93 22.62 14.06
C ASP A 600 -14.14 21.28 14.81
N LEU A 601 -15.36 20.76 14.84
CA LEU A 601 -15.68 19.49 15.49
C LEU A 601 -15.09 18.30 14.73
N LEU A 602 -15.33 18.24 13.41
CA LEU A 602 -15.02 17.06 12.60
C LEU A 602 -13.53 16.94 12.24
N SER A 603 -12.79 18.06 12.17
CA SER A 603 -11.36 18.03 11.83
C SER A 603 -10.46 17.86 13.05
N SER A 604 -10.99 18.08 14.26
CA SER A 604 -10.22 18.12 15.51
C SER A 604 -9.52 16.80 15.83
N PHE A 605 -10.17 15.67 15.55
CA PHE A 605 -9.69 14.32 15.89
C PHE A 605 -9.01 13.60 14.72
N LEU A 606 -8.92 14.23 13.55
CA LEU A 606 -8.19 13.67 12.41
C LEU A 606 -6.67 13.73 12.59
N THR A 607 -6.00 12.64 12.26
CA THR A 607 -4.54 12.59 12.10
C THR A 607 -4.10 13.32 10.82
N ALA A 608 -2.82 13.72 10.73
CA ALA A 608 -2.32 14.43 9.54
C ALA A 608 -2.55 13.66 8.22
N PRO A 609 -2.31 12.33 8.12
CA PRO A 609 -2.61 11.58 6.90
C PRO A 609 -4.11 11.51 6.57
N GLN A 610 -4.98 11.43 7.58
CA GLN A 610 -6.44 11.42 7.36
C GLN A 610 -6.94 12.80 6.90
N ARG A 611 -6.39 13.90 7.45
CA ARG A 611 -6.69 15.25 6.96
C ARG A 611 -6.25 15.43 5.52
N GLN A 612 -5.03 15.00 5.20
CA GLN A 612 -4.53 15.04 3.83
C GLN A 612 -5.44 14.27 2.87
N ARG A 613 -5.89 13.06 3.23
CA ARG A 613 -6.86 12.31 2.41
C ARG A 613 -8.21 13.00 2.28
N LEU A 614 -8.73 13.57 3.37
CA LEU A 614 -9.97 14.35 3.30
C LEU A 614 -9.83 15.59 2.40
N GLU A 615 -8.64 16.19 2.32
CA GLU A 615 -8.33 17.31 1.43
C GLU A 615 -8.16 16.85 -0.03
N GLU A 616 -7.51 15.71 -0.28
CA GLU A 616 -7.26 15.16 -1.61
C GLU A 616 -8.50 14.52 -2.24
N ASP A 617 -9.18 13.64 -1.49
CA ASP A 617 -10.28 12.79 -1.97
C ASP A 617 -11.67 13.37 -1.63
N TRP A 618 -11.73 14.46 -0.85
CA TRP A 618 -12.98 15.07 -0.33
C TRP A 618 -13.82 14.16 0.57
N THR A 619 -13.29 13.00 0.92
CA THR A 619 -13.89 12.00 1.80
C THR A 619 -12.79 11.23 2.53
N VAL A 620 -13.06 10.75 3.75
CA VAL A 620 -12.17 9.85 4.47
C VAL A 620 -12.97 8.90 5.36
N ASP A 621 -12.66 7.60 5.25
CA ASP A 621 -13.15 6.53 6.12
C ASP A 621 -12.03 6.08 7.07
N PHE A 622 -12.34 5.90 8.36
CA PHE A 622 -11.39 5.39 9.37
C PHE A 622 -12.11 4.95 10.64
N SER A 623 -11.40 4.27 11.54
CA SER A 623 -11.89 4.00 12.90
C SER A 623 -11.44 5.05 13.92
N TYR A 624 -12.35 5.40 14.83
CA TYR A 624 -12.09 6.21 16.02
C TYR A 624 -12.46 5.39 17.27
N GLU A 625 -11.68 5.48 18.34
CA GLU A 625 -11.89 4.70 19.55
C GLU A 625 -11.93 5.63 20.76
N ILE A 626 -12.98 5.49 21.57
CA ILE A 626 -13.02 6.06 22.92
C ILE A 626 -12.72 4.90 23.88
N PRO A 627 -11.55 4.92 24.56
CA PRO A 627 -11.15 3.84 25.46
C PRO A 627 -12.25 3.48 26.47
N GLU A 628 -12.41 2.18 26.74
CA GLU A 628 -13.38 1.63 27.70
C GLU A 628 -14.87 1.85 27.38
N MET A 629 -15.18 2.51 26.26
CA MET A 629 -16.55 2.81 25.84
C MET A 629 -16.92 2.07 24.56
N ALA A 630 -16.42 2.52 23.42
CA ALA A 630 -16.76 1.96 22.11
C ALA A 630 -15.79 2.40 21.01
N ARG A 631 -15.80 1.63 19.92
CA ARG A 631 -15.21 2.04 18.65
C ARG A 631 -16.27 2.60 17.73
N PHE A 632 -15.86 3.47 16.83
CA PHE A 632 -16.71 4.12 15.86
C PHE A 632 -16.09 3.98 14.47
N ARG A 633 -16.90 3.64 13.48
CA ARG A 633 -16.51 3.83 12.07
C ARG A 633 -16.93 5.24 11.67
N VAL A 634 -15.95 6.03 11.27
CA VAL A 634 -16.15 7.42 10.90
C VAL A 634 -16.02 7.55 9.40
N ASN A 635 -17.01 8.20 8.79
CA ASN A 635 -16.95 8.68 7.42
C ASN A 635 -17.13 10.20 7.44
N LEU A 636 -16.11 10.94 7.01
CA LEU A 636 -16.22 12.39 6.82
C LEU A 636 -16.20 12.70 5.33
N PHE A 637 -17.03 13.64 4.90
CA PHE A 637 -17.17 13.99 3.49
C PHE A 637 -17.60 15.44 3.32
N ARG A 638 -17.23 16.07 2.21
CA ARG A 638 -17.72 17.42 1.88
C ARG A 638 -19.00 17.35 1.05
N GLU A 639 -19.95 18.21 1.39
CA GLU A 639 -21.20 18.45 0.64
C GLU A 639 -21.35 19.95 0.33
N ARG A 640 -22.44 20.33 -0.36
CA ARG A 640 -22.72 21.71 -0.79
C ARG A 640 -22.55 22.77 0.31
N GLN A 641 -22.84 22.42 1.57
CA GLN A 641 -22.82 23.36 2.69
C GLN A 641 -21.54 23.31 3.54
N GLY A 642 -20.67 22.31 3.35
CA GLY A 642 -19.43 22.18 4.11
C GLY A 642 -19.07 20.74 4.43
N LEU A 643 -18.19 20.56 5.42
CA LEU A 643 -17.77 19.25 5.91
C LEU A 643 -18.86 18.62 6.78
N ASN A 644 -19.19 17.36 6.48
CA ASN A 644 -20.15 16.56 7.22
C ASN A 644 -19.47 15.28 7.72
N GLY A 645 -20.10 14.63 8.71
CA GLY A 645 -19.57 13.41 9.32
C GLY A 645 -20.67 12.44 9.73
N VAL A 646 -20.41 11.16 9.54
CA VAL A 646 -21.24 10.07 10.06
C VAL A 646 -20.37 9.15 10.91
N PHE A 647 -20.79 8.94 12.15
CA PHE A 647 -20.12 8.07 13.11
C PHE A 647 -21.03 6.89 13.40
N ARG A 648 -20.62 5.70 12.99
CA ARG A 648 -21.34 4.47 13.31
C ARG A 648 -20.74 3.84 14.55
N LEU A 649 -21.57 3.61 15.56
CA LEU A 649 -21.18 2.89 16.76
C LEU A 649 -20.84 1.43 16.40
N ILE A 650 -19.68 0.95 16.84
CA ILE A 650 -19.25 -0.44 16.71
C ILE A 650 -19.26 -1.09 18.10
N PRO A 651 -20.07 -2.13 18.34
CA PRO A 651 -20.17 -2.77 19.64
C PRO A 651 -18.84 -3.39 20.09
N VAL A 652 -18.44 -3.15 21.34
CA VAL A 652 -17.25 -3.77 21.95
C VAL A 652 -17.42 -5.27 22.14
N ARG A 653 -18.65 -5.72 22.48
CA ARG A 653 -18.93 -7.14 22.69
C ARG A 653 -19.15 -7.86 21.37
N ILE A 654 -18.26 -8.81 21.06
CA ILE A 654 -18.47 -9.77 19.96
C ILE A 654 -19.57 -10.75 20.38
N ALA A 655 -20.61 -10.88 19.55
CA ALA A 655 -21.64 -11.90 19.76
C ALA A 655 -21.07 -13.29 19.50
N THR A 656 -21.37 -14.27 20.34
CA THR A 656 -20.94 -15.65 20.11
C THR A 656 -21.76 -16.30 18.99
N VAL A 657 -21.25 -17.40 18.43
CA VAL A 657 -21.96 -18.21 17.43
C VAL A 657 -23.35 -18.64 17.95
N ASP A 658 -23.45 -18.92 19.26
CA ASP A 658 -24.69 -19.31 19.93
C ASP A 658 -25.63 -18.11 20.17
N ASP A 659 -25.09 -16.93 20.53
CA ASP A 659 -25.88 -15.69 20.68
C ASP A 659 -26.60 -15.33 19.37
N LEU A 660 -25.92 -15.53 18.24
CA LEU A 660 -26.43 -15.30 16.90
C LEU A 660 -27.36 -16.41 16.40
N ARG A 661 -27.49 -17.51 17.14
CA ARG A 661 -28.21 -18.73 16.76
C ARG A 661 -27.80 -19.26 15.39
N LEU A 662 -26.50 -19.20 15.09
CA LEU A 662 -25.97 -19.74 13.84
C LEU A 662 -26.07 -21.27 13.86
N PRO A 663 -26.46 -21.92 12.75
CA PRO A 663 -26.52 -23.39 12.68
C PRO A 663 -25.17 -24.05 13.00
N GLN A 664 -25.20 -25.30 13.48
CA GLN A 664 -24.01 -26.05 13.90
C GLN A 664 -22.90 -26.10 12.85
N VAL A 665 -23.26 -26.08 11.56
CA VAL A 665 -22.31 -26.05 10.43
C VAL A 665 -21.28 -24.92 10.54
N PHE A 666 -21.62 -23.77 11.13
CA PHE A 666 -20.67 -22.66 11.30
C PHE A 666 -19.51 -23.02 12.24
N LYS A 667 -19.80 -23.75 13.33
CA LYS A 667 -18.77 -24.25 14.26
C LYS A 667 -17.90 -25.30 13.59
N ASP A 668 -18.50 -26.14 12.75
CA ASP A 668 -17.77 -27.18 12.01
C ASP A 668 -16.81 -26.57 10.98
N LEU A 669 -17.23 -25.51 10.29
CA LEU A 669 -16.37 -24.72 9.39
C LEU A 669 -15.19 -24.07 10.13
N CYS A 670 -15.40 -23.56 11.35
CA CYS A 670 -14.34 -22.98 12.18
C CYS A 670 -13.25 -23.99 12.59
N ARG A 671 -13.55 -25.29 12.57
CA ARG A 671 -12.61 -26.38 12.92
C ARG A 671 -11.80 -26.88 11.73
N MET A 672 -12.09 -26.41 10.52
CA MET A 672 -11.37 -26.82 9.32
C MET A 672 -9.93 -26.31 9.34
N LYS A 673 -8.98 -27.14 8.90
CA LYS A 673 -7.56 -26.76 8.86
C LYS A 673 -7.22 -25.84 7.70
N GLN A 674 -7.90 -25.98 6.56
CA GLN A 674 -7.63 -25.22 5.35
C GLN A 674 -8.87 -25.08 4.46
N GLY A 675 -8.83 -24.13 3.53
CA GLY A 675 -9.83 -23.93 2.50
C GLY A 675 -10.48 -22.55 2.57
N LEU A 676 -11.40 -22.27 1.65
CA LEU A 676 -12.03 -20.97 1.49
C LEU A 676 -13.50 -21.00 1.96
N VAL A 677 -13.84 -20.16 2.95
CA VAL A 677 -15.21 -19.96 3.43
C VAL A 677 -15.65 -18.55 3.09
N LEU A 678 -16.76 -18.44 2.36
CA LEU A 678 -17.28 -17.16 1.88
C LEU A 678 -18.56 -16.80 2.62
N VAL A 679 -18.59 -15.62 3.24
CA VAL A 679 -19.81 -15.04 3.80
C VAL A 679 -20.24 -13.88 2.92
N THR A 680 -21.39 -13.99 2.28
CA THR A 680 -21.85 -13.05 1.25
C THR A 680 -23.19 -12.41 1.61
N GLY A 681 -23.51 -11.32 0.93
CA GLY A 681 -24.76 -10.59 1.11
C GLY A 681 -24.57 -9.08 0.94
N PRO A 682 -25.66 -8.32 0.80
CA PRO A 682 -25.59 -6.87 0.62
C PRO A 682 -24.97 -6.16 1.84
N THR A 683 -24.67 -4.88 1.69
CA THR A 683 -24.21 -4.05 2.82
C THR A 683 -25.26 -4.05 3.93
N GLY A 684 -24.82 -4.19 5.19
CA GLY A 684 -25.72 -4.25 6.33
C GLY A 684 -26.44 -5.59 6.54
N SER A 685 -26.05 -6.65 5.82
CA SER A 685 -26.59 -8.00 6.04
C SER A 685 -26.01 -8.74 7.25
N GLY A 686 -25.06 -8.15 7.99
CA GLY A 686 -24.47 -8.74 9.20
C GLY A 686 -23.26 -9.66 8.97
N LYS A 687 -22.63 -9.61 7.78
CA LYS A 687 -21.45 -10.45 7.44
C LYS A 687 -20.31 -10.31 8.45
N SER A 688 -19.92 -9.08 8.76
CA SER A 688 -18.84 -8.77 9.70
C SER A 688 -19.14 -9.33 11.09
N THR A 689 -20.39 -9.24 11.55
CA THR A 689 -20.84 -9.81 12.84
C THR A 689 -20.73 -11.33 12.86
N THR A 690 -21.17 -12.00 11.78
CA THR A 690 -21.05 -13.45 11.62
C THR A 690 -19.58 -13.90 11.61
N LEU A 691 -18.72 -13.19 10.86
CA LEU A 691 -17.30 -13.49 10.78
C LEU A 691 -16.57 -13.23 12.09
N ALA A 692 -16.89 -12.14 12.79
CA ALA A 692 -16.35 -11.87 14.12
C ALA A 692 -16.72 -12.98 15.11
N ALA A 693 -17.96 -13.46 15.10
CA ALA A 693 -18.38 -14.60 15.93
C ALA A 693 -17.58 -15.88 15.61
N MET A 694 -17.33 -16.15 14.32
CA MET A 694 -16.53 -17.30 13.86
C MET A 694 -15.06 -17.17 14.26
N VAL A 695 -14.45 -15.99 14.06
CA VAL A 695 -13.06 -15.72 14.46
C VAL A 695 -12.88 -15.82 15.96
N ASP A 696 -13.82 -15.26 16.74
CA ASP A 696 -13.79 -15.34 18.20
C ASP A 696 -13.91 -16.79 18.70
N PHE A 697 -14.79 -17.58 18.05
CA PHE A 697 -14.92 -19.00 18.33
C PHE A 697 -13.60 -19.75 18.04
N MET A 698 -12.97 -19.53 16.88
CA MET A 698 -11.66 -20.12 16.56
C MET A 698 -10.59 -19.71 17.57
N ASN A 699 -10.52 -18.43 17.92
CA ASN A 699 -9.59 -17.90 18.92
C ASN A 699 -9.76 -18.52 20.31
N SER A 700 -10.96 -18.97 20.65
CA SER A 700 -11.26 -19.64 21.93
C SER A 700 -11.00 -21.16 21.93
N GLU A 701 -11.00 -21.80 20.76
CA GLU A 701 -10.90 -23.26 20.62
C GLU A 701 -9.49 -23.72 20.17
N ARG A 702 -8.83 -22.96 19.29
CA ARG A 702 -7.60 -23.36 18.57
C ARG A 702 -6.33 -22.71 19.16
N HIS A 703 -5.16 -23.15 18.70
CA HIS A 703 -3.84 -22.63 19.09
C HIS A 703 -3.05 -22.22 17.86
N ASP A 704 -3.61 -21.24 17.15
CA ASP A 704 -3.23 -20.89 15.79
C ASP A 704 -2.88 -19.39 15.71
N HIS A 705 -2.30 -18.96 14.60
CA HIS A 705 -2.10 -17.55 14.26
C HIS A 705 -3.20 -17.08 13.29
N ILE A 706 -4.00 -16.11 13.75
CA ILE A 706 -5.08 -15.49 13.00
C ILE A 706 -4.62 -14.12 12.51
N ILE A 707 -4.67 -13.87 11.21
CA ILE A 707 -4.45 -12.54 10.62
C ILE A 707 -5.75 -12.04 10.01
N THR A 708 -6.21 -10.85 10.41
CA THR A 708 -7.35 -10.18 9.76
C THR A 708 -6.88 -8.97 8.96
N ILE A 709 -7.49 -8.76 7.79
CA ILE A 709 -7.24 -7.63 6.91
C ILE A 709 -8.60 -7.00 6.62
N GLU A 710 -8.83 -5.78 7.10
CA GLU A 710 -10.15 -5.13 7.15
C GLU A 710 -10.05 -3.66 6.71
N ASP A 711 -11.18 -3.04 6.32
CA ASP A 711 -11.24 -1.65 5.82
C ASP A 711 -12.57 -0.96 6.19
N PRO A 712 -12.69 -0.36 7.40
CA PRO A 712 -11.75 -0.42 8.53
C PRO A 712 -11.97 -1.66 9.42
N ILE A 713 -11.21 -1.80 10.50
CA ILE A 713 -11.43 -2.88 11.49
C ILE A 713 -12.76 -2.63 12.21
N GLU A 714 -13.69 -3.60 12.12
CA GLU A 714 -14.98 -3.50 12.80
C GLU A 714 -14.89 -4.03 14.23
N PHE A 715 -14.50 -5.29 14.41
CA PHE A 715 -14.45 -5.93 15.72
C PHE A 715 -13.00 -6.14 16.16
N VAL A 716 -12.68 -5.76 17.41
CA VAL A 716 -11.35 -6.00 17.97
C VAL A 716 -11.33 -7.34 18.69
N HIS A 717 -10.39 -8.19 18.31
CA HIS A 717 -10.19 -9.52 18.85
C HIS A 717 -8.99 -9.52 19.79
N GLU A 718 -9.25 -9.66 21.09
CA GLU A 718 -8.18 -9.90 22.07
C GLU A 718 -7.53 -11.27 21.86
N HIS A 719 -6.26 -11.39 22.24
CA HIS A 719 -5.60 -12.69 22.25
C HIS A 719 -6.26 -13.61 23.28
N LYS A 720 -6.66 -14.82 22.87
CA LYS A 720 -7.13 -15.88 23.77
C LYS A 720 -6.19 -17.07 23.70
N LYS A 721 -6.57 -18.13 22.99
CA LYS A 721 -5.69 -19.29 22.73
C LYS A 721 -4.92 -19.14 21.43
N CYS A 722 -5.41 -18.30 20.51
CA CYS A 722 -4.71 -17.92 19.29
C CYS A 722 -3.98 -16.58 19.44
N LEU A 723 -2.94 -16.39 18.64
CA LEU A 723 -2.38 -15.06 18.36
C LEU A 723 -3.26 -14.39 17.31
N VAL A 724 -3.64 -13.13 17.51
CA VAL A 724 -4.54 -12.41 16.59
C VAL A 724 -3.92 -11.10 16.13
N SER A 725 -3.59 -11.00 14.85
CA SER A 725 -2.99 -9.81 14.24
C SER A 725 -3.99 -9.15 13.30
N GLN A 726 -4.54 -7.99 13.67
CA GLN A 726 -5.51 -7.27 12.83
C GLN A 726 -4.86 -6.12 12.08
N ARG A 727 -5.19 -5.99 10.78
CA ARG A 727 -4.64 -4.97 9.89
C ARG A 727 -5.77 -4.18 9.26
N GLU A 728 -5.66 -2.87 9.38
CA GLU A 728 -6.57 -1.92 8.74
C GLU A 728 -5.93 -1.43 7.45
N VAL A 729 -6.64 -1.56 6.33
CA VAL A 729 -6.25 -0.97 5.05
C VAL A 729 -6.23 0.55 5.20
N SER A 730 -5.29 1.20 4.54
CA SER A 730 -5.03 2.64 4.60
C SER A 730 -4.41 3.14 5.92
N GLN A 731 -4.36 2.34 7.00
CA GLN A 731 -3.66 2.68 8.25
C GLN A 731 -2.43 1.79 8.47
N HIS A 732 -2.61 0.47 8.49
CA HIS A 732 -1.56 -0.53 8.75
C HIS A 732 -0.97 -1.11 7.47
N THR A 733 -1.72 -1.06 6.36
CA THR A 733 -1.31 -1.58 5.05
C THR A 733 -1.88 -0.71 3.92
N ARG A 734 -1.29 -0.78 2.72
CA ARG A 734 -1.72 0.05 1.57
C ARG A 734 -2.91 -0.53 0.79
N SER A 735 -3.07 -1.85 0.79
CA SER A 735 -4.15 -2.54 0.07
C SER A 735 -4.36 -3.95 0.62
N PHE A 736 -5.53 -4.54 0.34
CA PHE A 736 -5.83 -5.94 0.65
C PHE A 736 -4.79 -6.90 0.05
N ALA A 737 -4.50 -6.77 -1.24
CA ALA A 737 -3.52 -7.61 -1.92
C ALA A 737 -2.10 -7.52 -1.31
N SER A 738 -1.64 -6.33 -0.95
CA SER A 738 -0.32 -6.15 -0.30
C SER A 738 -0.29 -6.76 1.09
N ALA A 739 -1.38 -6.60 1.85
CA ALA A 739 -1.51 -7.16 3.19
C ALA A 739 -1.53 -8.68 3.15
N LEU A 740 -2.30 -9.26 2.24
CA LEU A 740 -2.47 -10.70 2.08
C LEU A 740 -1.18 -11.36 1.60
N ARG A 741 -0.46 -10.74 0.66
CA ARG A 741 0.86 -11.21 0.23
C ARG A 741 1.87 -11.23 1.37
N SER A 742 1.83 -10.24 2.25
CA SER A 742 2.72 -10.16 3.41
C SER A 742 2.34 -11.19 4.46
N ALA A 743 1.02 -11.34 4.73
CA ALA A 743 0.46 -12.30 5.67
C ALA A 743 0.96 -13.73 5.38
N LEU A 744 1.04 -14.15 4.11
CA LEU A 744 1.56 -15.47 3.72
C LEU A 744 3.02 -15.76 4.14
N ARG A 745 3.76 -14.77 4.65
CA ARG A 745 5.14 -14.92 5.16
C ARG A 745 5.24 -14.70 6.67
N GLU A 746 4.11 -14.62 7.36
CA GLU A 746 4.01 -14.32 8.79
C GLU A 746 3.54 -15.53 9.59
N ASP A 747 3.65 -16.72 9.00
CA ASP A 747 3.21 -17.98 9.60
C ASP A 747 1.74 -17.95 10.07
N PRO A 748 0.76 -17.52 9.24
CA PRO A 748 -0.65 -17.59 9.63
C PRO A 748 -1.19 -19.00 9.43
N ASP A 749 -2.18 -19.38 10.24
CA ASP A 749 -3.02 -20.55 9.99
C ASP A 749 -4.38 -20.14 9.41
N ILE A 750 -4.89 -18.99 9.87
CA ILE A 750 -6.21 -18.47 9.52
C ILE A 750 -6.06 -17.04 9.01
N ILE A 751 -6.67 -16.74 7.86
CA ILE A 751 -6.65 -15.41 7.27
C ILE A 751 -8.07 -14.94 7.01
N LEU A 752 -8.46 -13.80 7.60
CA LEU A 752 -9.70 -13.10 7.27
C LEU A 752 -9.40 -11.98 6.28
N VAL A 753 -10.02 -12.05 5.10
CA VAL A 753 -9.99 -11.01 4.08
C VAL A 753 -11.34 -10.29 4.09
N GLY A 754 -11.35 -9.06 4.61
CA GLY A 754 -12.56 -8.28 4.83
C GLY A 754 -13.46 -8.19 3.60
N GLU A 755 -12.89 -7.98 2.41
CA GLU A 755 -13.63 -8.06 1.15
C GLU A 755 -12.73 -8.46 -0.02
N MET A 756 -13.28 -9.24 -0.96
CA MET A 756 -12.59 -9.61 -2.20
C MET A 756 -13.20 -8.86 -3.40
N ARG A 757 -12.71 -7.63 -3.64
CA ARG A 757 -13.19 -6.78 -4.74
C ARG A 757 -12.44 -6.97 -6.04
N ASP A 758 -11.12 -6.99 -5.96
CA ASP A 758 -10.23 -6.96 -7.11
C ASP A 758 -9.65 -8.35 -7.44
N LEU A 759 -9.21 -8.50 -8.69
CA LEU A 759 -8.65 -9.76 -9.22
C LEU A 759 -7.47 -10.25 -8.39
N GLU A 760 -6.59 -9.35 -7.95
CA GLU A 760 -5.36 -9.70 -7.24
C GLU A 760 -5.66 -10.27 -5.85
N THR A 761 -6.56 -9.62 -5.10
CA THR A 761 -7.03 -10.08 -3.80
C THR A 761 -7.73 -11.44 -3.91
N ILE A 762 -8.63 -11.61 -4.89
CA ILE A 762 -9.32 -12.89 -5.13
C ILE A 762 -8.32 -14.01 -5.46
N SER A 763 -7.37 -13.75 -6.36
CA SER A 763 -6.35 -14.72 -6.77
C SER A 763 -5.47 -15.16 -5.59
N LEU A 764 -5.03 -14.20 -4.77
CA LEU A 764 -4.24 -14.48 -3.57
C LEU A 764 -5.03 -15.25 -2.52
N ALA A 765 -6.31 -14.94 -2.31
CA ALA A 765 -7.16 -15.64 -1.35
C ALA A 765 -7.38 -17.11 -1.74
N ILE A 766 -7.64 -17.37 -3.03
CA ILE A 766 -7.72 -18.74 -3.56
C ILE A 766 -6.38 -19.46 -3.37
N THR A 767 -5.26 -18.83 -3.73
CA THR A 767 -3.92 -19.41 -3.56
C THR A 767 -3.61 -19.71 -2.09
N ALA A 768 -3.93 -18.80 -1.18
CA ALA A 768 -3.76 -18.98 0.27
C ALA A 768 -4.55 -20.20 0.77
N SER A 769 -5.80 -20.35 0.31
CA SER A 769 -6.63 -21.50 0.68
C SER A 769 -6.17 -22.84 0.10
N GLU A 770 -5.47 -22.84 -1.04
CA GLU A 770 -4.83 -24.05 -1.61
C GLU A 770 -3.54 -24.44 -0.87
N THR A 771 -2.86 -23.47 -0.27
CA THR A 771 -1.51 -23.62 0.32
C THR A 771 -1.54 -23.94 1.82
N GLY A 772 -2.67 -24.41 2.35
CA GLY A 772 -2.76 -24.91 3.73
C GLY A 772 -3.46 -24.00 4.71
N HIS A 773 -3.93 -22.83 4.29
CA HIS A 773 -4.56 -21.84 5.17
C HIS A 773 -6.08 -21.96 5.17
N LEU A 774 -6.73 -21.66 6.30
CA LEU A 774 -8.16 -21.40 6.34
C LEU A 774 -8.40 -19.92 6.03
N VAL A 775 -9.02 -19.63 4.89
CA VAL A 775 -9.32 -18.27 4.45
C VAL A 775 -10.80 -18.00 4.61
N LEU A 776 -11.12 -16.97 5.39
CA LEU A 776 -12.46 -16.41 5.50
C LEU A 776 -12.53 -15.14 4.65
N ALA A 777 -13.59 -14.96 3.86
CA ALA A 777 -13.72 -13.75 3.05
C ALA A 777 -15.17 -13.32 2.78
N THR A 778 -15.37 -12.06 2.38
CA THR A 778 -16.70 -11.55 1.99
C THR A 778 -16.82 -11.08 0.55
N LEU A 779 -18.05 -11.19 0.02
CA LEU A 779 -18.50 -10.58 -1.23
C LEU A 779 -19.92 -10.00 -1.04
N HIS A 780 -20.35 -9.16 -1.98
CA HIS A 780 -21.68 -8.52 -1.97
C HIS A 780 -22.76 -9.26 -2.76
N THR A 781 -22.52 -10.50 -3.16
CA THR A 781 -23.47 -11.35 -3.89
C THR A 781 -24.60 -11.86 -3.00
N THR A 782 -25.74 -12.19 -3.59
CA THR A 782 -26.96 -12.49 -2.81
C THR A 782 -27.26 -13.98 -2.62
N ASN A 783 -26.60 -14.85 -3.40
CA ASN A 783 -26.74 -16.30 -3.30
C ASN A 783 -25.42 -17.00 -3.70
N ALA A 784 -25.37 -18.32 -3.49
CA ALA A 784 -24.17 -19.11 -3.72
C ALA A 784 -23.75 -19.17 -5.20
N ALA A 785 -24.69 -19.34 -6.12
CA ALA A 785 -24.41 -19.41 -7.56
C ALA A 785 -23.78 -18.11 -8.08
N GLN A 786 -24.40 -16.97 -7.78
CA GLN A 786 -23.87 -15.64 -8.15
C GLN A 786 -22.50 -15.37 -7.54
N THR A 787 -22.22 -15.90 -6.35
CA THR A 787 -20.91 -15.75 -5.71
C THR A 787 -19.82 -16.42 -6.54
N ILE A 788 -20.08 -17.61 -7.06
CA ILE A 788 -19.14 -18.36 -7.88
C ILE A 788 -18.92 -17.65 -9.22
N ASP A 789 -20.01 -17.27 -9.89
CA ASP A 789 -19.93 -16.54 -11.16
C ASP A 789 -19.17 -15.23 -11.00
N ARG A 790 -19.46 -14.45 -9.94
CA ARG A 790 -18.75 -13.18 -9.65
C ARG A 790 -17.25 -13.36 -9.46
N ILE A 791 -16.82 -14.42 -8.76
CA ILE A 791 -15.40 -14.72 -8.55
C ILE A 791 -14.73 -15.09 -9.87
N ILE A 792 -15.42 -15.80 -10.76
CA ILE A 792 -14.86 -16.23 -12.04
C ILE A 792 -14.83 -15.07 -13.05
N ASP A 793 -15.88 -14.25 -13.10
CA ASP A 793 -16.09 -13.22 -14.12
C ASP A 793 -15.14 -12.03 -14.01
N VAL A 794 -14.53 -11.80 -12.84
CA VAL A 794 -13.45 -10.81 -12.70
C VAL A 794 -12.17 -11.22 -13.43
N PHE A 795 -11.99 -12.50 -13.76
CA PHE A 795 -10.82 -12.98 -14.48
C PHE A 795 -11.03 -12.94 -16.00
N PRO A 796 -9.97 -12.67 -16.78
CA PRO A 796 -10.00 -12.78 -18.23
C PRO A 796 -10.50 -14.15 -18.70
N PRO A 797 -11.26 -14.26 -19.80
CA PRO A 797 -11.89 -15.51 -20.24
C PRO A 797 -10.96 -16.73 -20.36
N HIS A 798 -9.68 -16.51 -20.71
CA HIS A 798 -8.69 -17.58 -20.84
C HIS A 798 -8.22 -18.16 -19.49
N GLN A 799 -8.36 -17.43 -18.38
CA GLN A 799 -8.00 -17.89 -17.03
C GLN A 799 -9.17 -18.53 -16.29
N GLN A 800 -10.41 -18.21 -16.68
CA GLN A 800 -11.62 -18.69 -16.01
C GLN A 800 -11.70 -20.21 -15.84
N PRO A 801 -11.30 -21.08 -16.81
CA PRO A 801 -11.31 -22.53 -16.61
C PRO A 801 -10.36 -22.98 -15.49
N GLN A 802 -9.19 -22.37 -15.40
CA GLN A 802 -8.22 -22.65 -14.33
C GLN A 802 -8.78 -22.21 -12.98
N ILE A 803 -9.31 -20.98 -12.90
CA ILE A 803 -9.90 -20.43 -11.68
C ILE A 803 -11.10 -21.27 -11.22
N ARG A 804 -11.95 -21.75 -12.13
CA ARG A 804 -13.03 -22.71 -11.82
C ARG A 804 -12.50 -23.95 -11.12
N SER A 805 -11.42 -24.52 -11.64
CA SER A 805 -10.79 -25.71 -11.05
C SER A 805 -10.22 -25.42 -9.66
N GLN A 806 -9.49 -24.32 -9.50
CA GLN A 806 -8.91 -23.91 -8.22
C GLN A 806 -10.00 -23.62 -7.17
N LEU A 807 -11.03 -22.86 -7.55
CA LEU A 807 -12.16 -22.53 -6.70
C LEU A 807 -12.91 -23.79 -6.27
N ALA A 808 -13.17 -24.73 -7.20
CA ALA A 808 -13.80 -26.01 -6.88
C ALA A 808 -12.99 -26.83 -5.87
N ASN A 809 -11.66 -26.74 -5.89
CA ASN A 809 -10.80 -27.44 -4.94
C ASN A 809 -10.75 -26.74 -3.58
N SER A 810 -10.79 -25.41 -3.59
CA SER A 810 -10.54 -24.56 -2.44
C SER A 810 -11.78 -24.27 -1.59
N VAL A 811 -12.92 -24.02 -2.22
CA VAL A 811 -14.14 -23.59 -1.54
C VAL A 811 -14.68 -24.70 -0.64
N GLN A 812 -14.88 -24.38 0.63
CA GLN A 812 -15.45 -25.27 1.64
C GLN A 812 -16.92 -24.94 1.88
N ALA A 813 -17.26 -23.65 1.90
CA ALA A 813 -18.63 -23.19 2.05
C ALA A 813 -18.86 -21.80 1.44
N ILE A 814 -20.09 -21.57 0.99
CA ILE A 814 -20.61 -20.25 0.62
C ILE A 814 -21.89 -20.02 1.42
N ILE A 815 -21.92 -18.93 2.17
CA ILE A 815 -22.99 -18.57 3.10
C ILE A 815 -23.54 -17.22 2.68
N ALA A 816 -24.70 -17.18 2.02
CA ALA A 816 -25.35 -15.93 1.66
C ALA A 816 -26.34 -15.51 2.75
N GLN A 817 -26.22 -14.25 3.21
CA GLN A 817 -26.91 -13.77 4.41
C GLN A 817 -27.77 -12.53 4.10
N ARG A 818 -28.96 -12.47 4.70
CA ARG A 818 -29.83 -11.28 4.77
C ARG A 818 -30.37 -11.10 6.19
N LEU A 819 -30.59 -9.86 6.61
CA LEU A 819 -31.24 -9.55 7.88
C LEU A 819 -32.70 -9.16 7.65
N LEU A 820 -33.63 -9.84 8.32
CA LEU A 820 -35.06 -9.52 8.29
C LEU A 820 -35.51 -9.06 9.69
N PRO A 821 -36.45 -8.10 9.80
CA PRO A 821 -37.01 -7.70 11.07
C PRO A 821 -37.78 -8.85 11.71
N ARG A 822 -37.71 -8.95 13.05
CA ARG A 822 -38.43 -9.97 13.80
C ARG A 822 -39.90 -9.62 13.96
N ALA A 823 -40.77 -10.62 14.00
CA ALA A 823 -42.21 -10.43 14.16
C ALA A 823 -42.62 -10.11 15.62
N THR A 824 -41.96 -10.75 16.59
CA THR A 824 -42.44 -10.81 17.99
C THR A 824 -41.68 -9.90 18.95
N ARG A 825 -40.50 -9.41 18.57
CA ARG A 825 -39.67 -8.55 19.41
C ARG A 825 -38.85 -7.57 18.57
N PRO A 826 -38.45 -6.41 19.13
CA PRO A 826 -37.53 -5.50 18.47
C PRO A 826 -36.23 -6.21 18.04
N GLY A 827 -35.73 -5.86 16.85
CA GLY A 827 -34.48 -6.38 16.31
C GLY A 827 -34.63 -7.15 15.00
N ARG A 828 -33.54 -7.79 14.58
CA ARG A 828 -33.44 -8.52 13.30
C ARG A 828 -32.98 -9.96 13.51
N VAL A 829 -33.26 -10.82 12.55
CA VAL A 829 -32.78 -12.20 12.46
C VAL A 829 -32.06 -12.41 11.13
N ALA A 830 -30.95 -13.15 11.17
CA ALA A 830 -30.21 -13.51 9.97
C ALA A 830 -30.82 -14.76 9.33
N VAL A 831 -31.09 -14.67 8.03
CA VAL A 831 -31.52 -15.77 7.17
C VAL A 831 -30.33 -16.13 6.29
N HIS A 832 -29.95 -17.40 6.30
CA HIS A 832 -28.78 -17.92 5.63
C HIS A 832 -29.17 -18.92 4.55
N GLU A 833 -28.56 -18.78 3.38
CA GLU A 833 -28.38 -19.85 2.41
C GLU A 833 -26.98 -20.43 2.62
N VAL A 834 -26.86 -21.76 2.75
CA VAL A 834 -25.60 -22.45 3.05
C VAL A 834 -25.34 -23.52 2.01
N LEU A 835 -24.34 -23.27 1.15
CA LEU A 835 -23.78 -24.25 0.24
C LEU A 835 -22.48 -24.81 0.82
N LEU A 836 -22.35 -26.13 0.89
CA LEU A 836 -21.13 -26.81 1.35
C LEU A 836 -20.43 -27.54 0.21
N LYS A 837 -19.14 -27.79 0.39
CA LYS A 837 -18.34 -28.57 -0.54
C LYS A 837 -18.77 -30.04 -0.52
N THR A 838 -19.14 -30.55 -1.70
CA THR A 838 -19.30 -31.99 -1.98
C THR A 838 -18.70 -32.31 -3.34
N PRO A 839 -18.34 -33.57 -3.63
CA PRO A 839 -17.84 -33.94 -4.96
C PRO A 839 -18.75 -33.49 -6.11
N ALA A 840 -20.07 -33.53 -5.91
CA ALA A 840 -21.06 -33.05 -6.88
C ALA A 840 -20.96 -31.52 -7.08
N VAL A 841 -20.92 -30.74 -6.00
CA VAL A 841 -20.75 -29.28 -6.06
C VAL A 841 -19.43 -28.91 -6.75
N GLN A 842 -18.33 -29.59 -6.42
CA GLN A 842 -17.05 -29.35 -7.08
C GLN A 842 -17.11 -29.56 -8.60
N ASN A 843 -17.79 -30.63 -9.04
CA ASN A 843 -17.93 -30.91 -10.47
C ASN A 843 -18.78 -29.87 -11.18
N LEU A 844 -19.90 -29.43 -10.58
CA LEU A 844 -20.73 -28.36 -11.14
C LEU A 844 -19.95 -27.05 -11.30
N ILE A 845 -19.09 -26.71 -10.34
CA ILE A 845 -18.22 -25.52 -10.44
C ILE A 845 -17.23 -25.67 -11.60
N ARG A 846 -16.57 -26.83 -11.73
CA ARG A 846 -15.63 -27.10 -12.84
C ARG A 846 -16.29 -27.02 -14.21
N GLU A 847 -17.52 -27.52 -14.32
CA GLU A 847 -18.32 -27.52 -15.55
C GLU A 847 -18.98 -26.16 -15.85
N GLY A 848 -18.92 -25.20 -14.92
CA GLY A 848 -19.56 -23.89 -15.08
C GLY A 848 -21.08 -23.94 -15.04
N LYS A 849 -21.66 -24.88 -14.27
CA LYS A 849 -23.10 -25.09 -14.10
C LYS A 849 -23.59 -24.61 -12.74
N ALA A 850 -23.28 -23.35 -12.39
CA ALA A 850 -23.59 -22.78 -11.09
C ALA A 850 -25.10 -22.73 -10.79
N GLU A 851 -25.94 -22.65 -11.82
CA GLU A 851 -27.40 -22.66 -11.72
C GLU A 851 -27.97 -23.95 -11.10
N GLN A 852 -27.24 -25.06 -11.20
CA GLN A 852 -27.66 -26.36 -10.65
C GLN A 852 -27.32 -26.52 -9.15
N LEU A 853 -26.57 -25.58 -8.57
CA LEU A 853 -26.17 -25.62 -7.16
C LEU A 853 -27.37 -25.48 -6.22
N PHE A 854 -28.41 -24.78 -6.65
CA PHE A 854 -29.66 -24.67 -5.90
C PHE A 854 -30.29 -26.05 -5.63
N SER A 855 -30.38 -26.89 -6.66
CA SER A 855 -30.90 -28.27 -6.52
C SER A 855 -30.00 -29.12 -5.63
N MET A 856 -28.69 -28.91 -5.64
CA MET A 856 -27.77 -29.61 -4.73
C MET A 856 -28.03 -29.25 -3.26
N MET A 857 -28.31 -27.98 -2.95
CA MET A 857 -28.67 -27.58 -1.58
C MET A 857 -29.98 -28.24 -1.11
N GLN A 858 -30.99 -28.32 -1.98
CA GLN A 858 -32.27 -28.99 -1.64
C GLN A 858 -32.09 -30.48 -1.32
N LEU A 859 -31.22 -31.18 -2.05
CA LEU A 859 -31.00 -32.61 -1.89
C LEU A 859 -30.09 -32.97 -0.70
N ASN A 860 -29.26 -32.03 -0.23
CA ASN A 860 -28.20 -32.29 0.75
C ASN A 860 -28.45 -31.59 2.10
N ARG A 861 -29.71 -31.46 2.52
CA ARG A 861 -30.07 -30.84 3.79
C ARG A 861 -29.50 -31.57 5.02
N GLU A 862 -29.37 -32.90 4.94
CA GLU A 862 -28.87 -33.74 6.04
C GLU A 862 -27.41 -33.46 6.40
N VAL A 863 -26.60 -33.01 5.43
CA VAL A 863 -25.19 -32.64 5.67
C VAL A 863 -25.02 -31.16 6.05
N GLY A 864 -26.12 -30.46 6.35
CA GLY A 864 -26.12 -29.07 6.81
C GLY A 864 -26.22 -28.01 5.71
N MET A 865 -26.48 -28.41 4.45
CA MET A 865 -26.86 -27.42 3.42
C MET A 865 -28.27 -26.89 3.65
N GLN A 866 -28.51 -25.67 3.19
CA GLN A 866 -29.78 -25.01 3.38
C GLN A 866 -30.03 -23.98 2.28
N THR A 867 -31.22 -24.00 1.69
CA THR A 867 -31.65 -22.91 0.80
C THR A 867 -32.15 -21.71 1.61
N PHE A 868 -32.11 -20.52 1.01
CA PHE A 868 -32.65 -19.32 1.66
C PHE A 868 -34.12 -19.49 2.07
N ASP A 869 -34.94 -20.02 1.16
CA ASP A 869 -36.38 -20.24 1.38
C ASP A 869 -36.63 -21.27 2.49
N ASP A 870 -35.81 -22.31 2.64
CA ASP A 870 -35.92 -23.28 3.73
C ASP A 870 -35.77 -22.61 5.10
N GLN A 871 -34.73 -21.78 5.26
CA GLN A 871 -34.50 -21.03 6.51
C GLN A 871 -35.58 -19.99 6.76
N LEU A 872 -36.13 -19.40 5.70
CA LEU A 872 -37.22 -18.45 5.78
C LEU A 872 -38.51 -19.12 6.28
N ILE A 873 -38.85 -20.29 5.74
CA ILE A 873 -39.99 -21.11 6.18
C ILE A 873 -39.83 -21.51 7.65
N GLU A 874 -38.63 -21.91 8.07
CA GLU A 874 -38.35 -22.27 9.46
C GLU A 874 -38.56 -21.09 10.41
N ASN A 875 -38.04 -19.92 10.06
CA ASN A 875 -38.23 -18.71 10.86
C ASN A 875 -39.69 -18.25 10.93
N VAL A 876 -40.48 -18.42 9.87
CA VAL A 876 -41.93 -18.14 9.90
C VAL A 876 -42.66 -19.12 10.83
N LYS A 877 -42.33 -20.42 10.75
CA LYS A 877 -42.92 -21.45 11.62
C LYS A 877 -42.58 -21.26 13.10
N LEU A 878 -41.39 -20.75 13.39
CA LEU A 878 -40.95 -20.36 14.74
C LEU A 878 -41.56 -19.03 15.21
N GLY A 879 -42.31 -18.32 14.35
CA GLY A 879 -42.86 -17.01 14.66
C GLY A 879 -41.79 -15.91 14.77
N GLU A 880 -40.59 -16.14 14.25
CA GLU A 880 -39.49 -15.16 14.27
C GLU A 880 -39.65 -14.11 13.16
N ILE A 881 -40.25 -14.47 12.01
CA ILE A 881 -40.49 -13.56 10.88
C ILE A 881 -41.99 -13.60 10.51
N ALA A 882 -42.56 -12.45 10.15
CA ALA A 882 -43.96 -12.35 9.74
C ALA A 882 -44.15 -13.01 8.37
N TYR A 883 -45.25 -13.75 8.19
CA TYR A 883 -45.55 -14.46 6.95
C TYR A 883 -45.56 -13.53 5.73
N ASP A 884 -46.29 -12.41 5.80
CA ASP A 884 -46.43 -11.49 4.67
C ASP A 884 -45.08 -10.91 4.22
N LEU A 885 -44.22 -10.58 5.18
CA LEU A 885 -42.86 -10.11 4.89
C LEU A 885 -42.01 -11.22 4.28
N ALA A 886 -42.10 -12.45 4.79
CA ALA A 886 -41.33 -13.56 4.24
C ALA A 886 -41.73 -13.88 2.79
N VAL A 887 -43.01 -13.73 2.42
CA VAL A 887 -43.47 -13.89 1.04
C VAL A 887 -42.77 -12.93 0.07
N GLU A 888 -42.45 -11.70 0.51
CA GLU A 888 -41.73 -10.72 -0.33
C GLU A 888 -40.26 -11.08 -0.57
N TYR A 889 -39.65 -11.86 0.32
CA TYR A 889 -38.23 -12.21 0.28
C TYR A 889 -37.96 -13.62 -0.26
N ALA A 890 -39.01 -14.45 -0.41
CA ALA A 890 -38.90 -15.80 -0.95
C ALA A 890 -38.48 -15.77 -2.43
N TYR A 891 -37.53 -16.63 -2.79
CA TYR A 891 -37.11 -16.78 -4.20
C TYR A 891 -38.18 -17.50 -5.03
N ASP A 892 -38.78 -18.58 -4.50
CA ASP A 892 -39.95 -19.22 -5.09
C ASP A 892 -41.18 -19.02 -4.19
N ARG A 893 -41.88 -17.91 -4.45
CA ARG A 893 -43.11 -17.54 -3.75
C ARG A 893 -44.13 -18.67 -3.70
N LYS A 894 -44.33 -19.41 -4.79
CA LYS A 894 -45.37 -20.44 -4.87
C LYS A 894 -45.04 -21.62 -3.97
N THR A 895 -43.79 -22.08 -4.00
CA THR A 895 -43.31 -23.17 -3.16
C THR A 895 -43.28 -22.76 -1.68
N PHE A 896 -42.87 -21.52 -1.41
CA PHE A 896 -42.89 -20.93 -0.07
C PHE A 896 -44.30 -20.89 0.53
N GLU A 897 -45.27 -20.31 -0.18
CA GLU A 897 -46.68 -20.21 0.27
C GLU A 897 -47.27 -21.60 0.56
N GLN A 898 -46.97 -22.61 -0.27
CA GLN A 898 -47.41 -23.99 -0.05
C GLN A 898 -46.79 -24.63 1.20
N ALA A 899 -45.52 -24.35 1.48
CA ALA A 899 -44.79 -24.93 2.61
C ALA A 899 -45.15 -24.29 3.97
N CYS A 900 -45.66 -23.06 3.94
CA CYS A 900 -46.12 -22.28 5.09
C CYS A 900 -47.63 -22.42 5.35
N ALA A 901 -48.42 -22.93 4.40
CA ALA A 901 -49.85 -23.15 4.56
C ALA A 901 -50.16 -24.05 5.79
N PRO A 902 -51.17 -23.71 6.62
CA PRO A 902 -51.58 -24.56 7.72
C PRO A 902 -51.98 -25.94 7.20
N LYS A 903 -51.52 -27.01 7.86
CA LYS A 903 -51.73 -28.41 7.44
C LYS A 903 -53.22 -28.81 7.29
N ASP A 904 -54.17 -27.99 7.75
CA ASP A 904 -55.61 -28.26 7.66
C ASP A 904 -56.25 -27.91 6.31
N ASP A 905 -55.69 -27.00 5.51
CA ASP A 905 -56.26 -26.66 4.18
C ASP A 905 -55.78 -27.58 3.05
N ALA A 906 -54.70 -28.34 3.27
CA ALA A 906 -54.26 -29.39 2.36
C ALA A 906 -55.28 -30.55 2.25
N LYS A 907 -56.15 -30.75 3.28
CA LYS A 907 -57.27 -31.70 3.21
C LYS A 907 -58.49 -31.12 2.48
N LYS A 908 -58.80 -29.83 2.64
CA LYS A 908 -59.94 -29.19 1.95
C LYS A 908 -59.71 -29.01 0.45
N SER A 909 -58.49 -28.63 0.05
CA SER A 909 -58.12 -28.50 -1.38
C SER A 909 -58.10 -29.85 -2.12
N ARG A 910 -57.78 -30.94 -1.41
CA ARG A 910 -57.83 -32.31 -1.97
C ARG A 910 -59.25 -32.90 -2.05
N MET A 911 -60.18 -32.46 -1.20
CA MET A 911 -61.59 -32.89 -1.27
C MET A 911 -62.40 -32.11 -2.32
N ALA A 912 -62.02 -30.87 -2.65
CA ALA A 912 -62.69 -30.05 -3.68
C ALA A 912 -62.26 -30.37 -5.13
N ARG A 913 -61.31 -31.29 -5.34
CA ARG A 913 -60.77 -31.67 -6.66
C ARG A 913 -60.78 -33.19 -6.91
N ARG A 914 -61.89 -33.86 -6.59
CA ARG A 914 -62.25 -35.13 -7.22
C ARG A 914 -63.59 -34.95 -7.92
N PRO A 915 -63.73 -35.41 -9.17
CA PRO A 915 -64.88 -35.11 -10.03
C PRO A 915 -66.20 -35.63 -9.48
#